data_AF-A0A962QLH1-F1
#
_entry.id   AF-A0A962QLH1-F1
#
_cell.length_a   1.000
_cell.length_b   1.000
_cell.length_c   1.000
_cell.angle_alpha   90.00
_cell.angle_beta   90.00
_cell.angle_gamma   90.00
#
_symmetry.space_group_name_H-M   'P 1'
#
loop_
_entity.id
_entity.type
_entity.pdbx_description
1 polymer ?
#
loop_
_entity_poly.entity_id
_entity_poly.type
_entity_poly.pdbx_seq_one_letter_code
_entity_poly.pdbx_strand_id
1 'polypeptide(L)'
;MFRSDCCIGVPLVILMGMLLTGVLHAAGAGAHVGIPDGVWGKVHDHGSARIIVRLREDAAPLAPSDNTYPGESRRRWQGHRDRLLSTMPERIRSRARSYENLPFVALDTDEDALLTLRDSDDVVAVFEDRLRQPTLASSGAVIGSDVAHLNGYGGAGTYVAILDTGVDVTHEFFAGKSRIEACFSTTYAPHGATTTCPNGSEVQFGDGAAAPCSSSNSCIHGTHVAGIAVGNGSAVGQPSGVAPDANLVAIQVFSSLPSGVGAYTSDIVAAMEYVYDLKTNGGYNIASVNLSLGGDPIATAYECDRFLNSVTPEKEAADLLRSVGIATVAAAGNDGQADEMSSPGCITGIVGVGSTSDGDAIAGYSNRASWLTFMAPGSAIRSSTVAPSTYANLSGTSMATPQVAGAIAVLRSAAEAGSIEGADDVDRLVATLTRNAVVVPDGVTGRQYPRIQLDTALDQIATGSLAYSRVLDTDYAGSATGGSFNIVDDTEGYGGRYLQAQAPAGANRYRFGLELPAAGNFRLFAWWPSGVAGLVSYRVNTGGGIASGTVDQAQHGNGWSEIGAFAFTLPGEAYVEFADDLGNPLAVDAVRVDGIDSPVIATLAVPDGQVGQAYDVQLQVAGGMAPYAWELSDGVLPGGMSLSAGGRLSGTPAQAGAFPLDVRVTDAGSASDQRSLLLTVAPAPNQAPTLTITGPANGATFMQGDAVTFSATADDPESGDLSGSIAWSSNLDGALGSGAQVVTSGLGVGTHVVTATVSDGQGGDAQQTVTVTVEAQQSGGGGGQALDFGAVTVEPFAAQDGVGAVVVEDGGATLYLNGNLWKRIAFPYQVTANTVVEFDYRRDRLGEIHGFGFHDNGASPNANTVFELEGTQNWGLRDYSYTGGGGWQHFRIPVGQYYTGQFDYLLFVLDDDKAAAADARFSNMQVFDE
;
A
#
# COMPACT_ATOMS: atom_id res chain seq x y z
N MET A 1 -24.75 -14.66 49.48
CA MET A 1 -25.19 -14.45 50.87
C MET A 1 -25.59 -12.99 51.01
N PHE A 2 -26.79 -12.70 51.53
CA PHE A 2 -27.45 -11.38 51.67
C PHE A 2 -27.79 -10.54 50.41
N ARG A 3 -29.10 -10.42 50.18
CA ARG A 3 -29.82 -9.30 49.53
C ARG A 3 -30.30 -8.31 50.60
N SER A 4 -30.56 -7.05 50.21
CA SER A 4 -31.75 -6.21 50.54
C SER A 4 -31.49 -4.82 49.94
N ASP A 5 -32.27 -4.15 49.07
CA ASP A 5 -33.73 -3.98 48.83
C ASP A 5 -34.36 -2.71 49.44
N CYS A 6 -35.18 -2.04 48.59
CA CYS A 6 -36.19 -1.00 48.87
C CYS A 6 -35.77 0.41 49.31
N CYS A 7 -36.56 1.47 49.12
CA CYS A 7 -37.68 1.80 48.21
C CYS A 7 -37.91 3.34 48.29
N ILE A 8 -38.54 4.03 47.33
CA ILE A 8 -39.98 4.39 47.29
C ILE A 8 -40.16 5.33 46.06
N GLY A 9 -41.28 5.24 45.35
CA GLY A 9 -41.67 6.21 44.29
C GLY A 9 -43.02 6.88 44.58
N VAL A 10 -43.48 7.79 43.70
CA VAL A 10 -44.87 8.28 43.53
C VAL A 10 -44.96 9.08 42.19
N PRO A 11 -46.12 9.18 41.49
CA PRO A 11 -46.12 9.23 40.02
C PRO A 11 -46.62 10.51 39.31
N LEU A 12 -46.38 10.53 37.98
CA LEU A 12 -47.16 11.08 36.84
C LEU A 12 -48.66 11.39 37.12
N VAL A 13 -49.38 12.35 36.49
CA VAL A 13 -49.33 13.05 35.17
C VAL A 13 -49.99 14.46 35.34
N ILE A 14 -49.83 15.48 34.47
CA ILE A 14 -50.77 15.87 33.36
C ILE A 14 -50.23 17.13 32.64
N LEU A 15 -50.17 17.08 31.29
CA LEU A 15 -50.25 18.12 30.23
C LEU A 15 -49.51 19.50 30.39
N MET A 16 -49.08 20.18 29.32
CA MET A 16 -49.47 20.11 27.90
C MET A 16 -48.30 20.55 27.00
N GLY A 17 -48.06 19.84 25.89
CA GLY A 17 -47.02 20.22 24.92
C GLY A 17 -47.58 20.90 23.66
N MET A 18 -46.77 21.77 23.04
CA MET A 18 -46.89 22.13 21.63
C MET A 18 -45.52 22.08 20.96
N LEU A 19 -45.52 21.55 19.74
CA LEU A 19 -44.33 21.19 18.96
C LEU A 19 -43.48 22.41 18.56
N LEU A 20 -42.17 22.18 18.41
CA LEU A 20 -41.52 22.43 17.13
C LEU A 20 -40.48 21.32 16.86
N THR A 21 -40.18 21.07 15.58
CA THR A 21 -39.56 19.83 15.07
C THR A 21 -38.05 19.75 15.28
N GLY A 22 -37.58 18.64 15.85
CA GLY A 22 -36.18 18.22 15.80
C GLY A 22 -35.99 17.08 14.80
N VAL A 23 -35.12 17.29 13.80
CA VAL A 23 -34.56 16.20 12.98
C VAL A 23 -33.33 15.68 13.72
N LEU A 24 -33.38 14.47 14.28
CA LEU A 24 -32.16 13.79 14.70
C LEU A 24 -31.35 13.45 13.44
N HIS A 25 -30.23 14.15 13.23
CA HIS A 25 -29.13 13.57 12.49
C HIS A 25 -28.47 12.53 13.40
N ALA A 26 -28.47 11.27 12.97
CA ALA A 26 -27.61 10.27 13.58
C ALA A 26 -26.16 10.64 13.26
N ALA A 27 -25.36 10.88 14.30
CA ALA A 27 -23.91 10.95 14.12
C ALA A 27 -23.41 9.56 13.72
N GLY A 28 -22.75 9.46 12.57
CA GLY A 28 -22.12 8.21 12.14
C GLY A 28 -20.95 7.86 13.05
N ALA A 29 -20.72 6.57 13.29
CA ALA A 29 -19.49 6.11 13.91
C ALA A 29 -18.31 6.45 12.98
N GLY A 30 -17.33 7.19 13.49
CA GLY A 30 -16.12 7.52 12.73
C GLY A 30 -15.27 6.28 12.46
N ALA A 31 -14.65 6.22 11.29
CA ALA A 31 -13.63 5.22 11.01
C ALA A 31 -12.38 5.54 11.84
N HIS A 32 -11.92 4.58 12.65
CA HIS A 32 -10.68 4.72 13.41
C HIS A 32 -9.47 4.84 12.47
N VAL A 33 -8.47 5.65 12.85
CA VAL A 33 -7.25 5.80 12.05
C VAL A 33 -6.45 4.50 12.06
N GLY A 34 -6.12 3.99 10.87
CA GLY A 34 -5.25 2.83 10.70
C GLY A 34 -3.81 3.15 11.10
N ILE A 35 -3.29 2.42 12.07
CA ILE A 35 -1.88 2.48 12.52
C ILE A 35 -1.19 1.20 12.04
N PRO A 36 0.01 1.26 11.43
CA PRO A 36 0.69 0.08 10.91
C PRO A 36 0.94 -0.99 11.98
N ASP A 37 0.77 -2.27 11.64
CA ASP A 37 1.08 -3.38 12.54
C ASP A 37 2.54 -3.38 13.00
N GLY A 38 3.48 -2.96 12.13
CA GLY A 38 4.89 -2.77 12.49
C GLY A 38 5.15 -1.67 13.53
N VAL A 39 4.25 -0.69 13.66
CA VAL A 39 4.31 0.34 14.71
C VAL A 39 3.77 -0.23 16.03
N TRP A 40 2.66 -0.98 15.99
CA TRP A 40 2.13 -1.69 17.16
C TRP A 40 3.13 -2.71 17.73
N GLY A 41 3.75 -3.52 16.86
CA GLY A 41 4.79 -4.47 17.24
C GLY A 41 5.97 -3.78 17.94
N LYS A 42 6.49 -2.69 17.40
CA LYS A 42 7.59 -1.92 18.02
C LYS A 42 7.21 -1.32 19.37
N VAL A 43 6.00 -0.81 19.56
CA VAL A 43 5.53 -0.35 20.88
C VAL A 43 5.41 -1.52 21.86
N HIS A 44 4.93 -2.69 21.42
CA HIS A 44 4.83 -3.88 22.26
C HIS A 44 6.21 -4.44 22.68
N ASP A 45 7.15 -4.52 21.73
CA ASP A 45 8.46 -5.14 21.91
C ASP A 45 9.50 -4.20 22.56
N HIS A 46 9.36 -2.88 22.39
CA HIS A 46 10.35 -1.88 22.81
C HIS A 46 9.77 -0.76 23.70
N GLY A 47 8.49 -0.81 24.02
CA GLY A 47 7.78 0.19 24.83
C GLY A 47 7.53 1.53 24.13
N SER A 48 8.05 1.73 22.91
CA SER A 48 7.81 2.93 22.10
C SER A 48 8.22 2.73 20.63
N ALA A 49 7.63 3.53 19.74
CA ALA A 49 7.98 3.63 18.32
C ALA A 49 8.16 5.10 17.92
N ARG A 50 8.84 5.40 16.81
CA ARG A 50 8.88 6.75 16.24
C ARG A 50 8.05 6.79 14.96
N ILE A 51 7.20 7.81 14.85
CA ILE A 51 6.14 7.90 13.85
C ILE A 51 6.02 9.32 13.30
N ILE A 52 5.42 9.45 12.13
CA ILE A 52 4.97 10.71 11.54
C ILE A 52 3.45 10.66 11.40
N VAL A 53 2.76 11.66 11.94
CA VAL A 53 1.30 11.73 11.99
C VAL A 53 0.82 12.75 10.97
N ARG A 54 -0.09 12.37 10.05
CA ARG A 54 -0.80 13.32 9.19
C ARG A 54 -1.99 13.93 9.93
N LEU A 55 -2.05 15.25 9.94
CA LEU A 55 -3.13 16.03 10.51
C LEU A 55 -4.31 16.17 9.52
N ARG A 56 -5.51 16.41 10.07
CA ARG A 56 -6.70 16.73 9.27
C ARG A 56 -6.63 18.16 8.72
N GLU A 57 -7.14 18.34 7.51
CA GLU A 57 -7.23 19.62 6.81
C GLU A 57 -8.71 19.96 6.56
N ASP A 58 -9.17 21.11 7.05
CA ASP A 58 -10.55 21.56 6.87
C ASP A 58 -10.83 22.00 5.42
N ALA A 59 -11.77 21.32 4.76
CA ALA A 59 -12.25 21.67 3.43
C ALA A 59 -13.14 22.93 3.43
N ALA A 60 -13.00 23.78 2.41
CA ALA A 60 -13.86 24.96 2.20
C ALA A 60 -14.81 24.76 1.01
N PRO A 61 -16.02 25.35 1.01
CA PRO A 61 -16.90 25.34 -0.15
C PRO A 61 -16.27 26.11 -1.32
N LEU A 62 -16.31 25.53 -2.52
CA LEU A 62 -15.70 26.09 -3.73
C LEU A 62 -16.42 27.34 -4.23
N ALA A 63 -15.64 28.36 -4.58
CA ALA A 63 -16.00 29.40 -5.56
C ALA A 63 -14.77 29.63 -6.47
N PRO A 64 -14.86 29.36 -7.79
CA PRO A 64 -13.69 29.36 -8.67
C PRO A 64 -13.46 30.73 -9.34
N SER A 65 -12.84 31.68 -8.63
CA SER A 65 -12.19 32.85 -9.24
C SER A 65 -11.41 33.70 -8.22
N ASP A 66 -10.19 33.30 -7.86
CA ASP A 66 -9.17 34.29 -7.51
C ASP A 66 -7.75 33.73 -7.68
N ASN A 67 -6.83 34.56 -8.18
CA ASN A 67 -5.46 34.18 -8.51
C ASN A 67 -4.48 34.85 -7.51
N THR A 68 -4.84 34.76 -6.22
CA THR A 68 -4.13 35.40 -5.10
C THR A 68 -3.24 34.40 -4.36
N TYR A 69 -2.08 34.89 -3.89
CA TYR A 69 -0.90 34.11 -3.49
C TYR A 69 -1.10 33.01 -2.42
N PRO A 70 -0.27 31.95 -2.38
CA PRO A 70 -0.55 30.71 -1.62
C PRO A 70 -0.33 30.78 -0.09
N GLY A 71 -0.24 31.96 0.52
CA GLY A 71 0.16 32.14 1.92
C GLY A 71 -0.92 31.85 2.96
N GLU A 72 -2.18 32.22 2.69
CA GLU A 72 -3.26 32.13 3.68
C GLU A 72 -4.05 30.82 3.62
N SER A 73 -4.10 30.16 2.46
CA SER A 73 -4.81 28.88 2.31
C SER A 73 -4.11 27.69 2.98
N ARG A 74 -2.81 27.79 3.32
CA ARG A 74 -1.98 26.67 3.80
C ARG A 74 -1.93 26.47 5.33
N ARG A 75 -2.46 27.40 6.14
CA ARG A 75 -2.37 27.33 7.63
C ARG A 75 -3.57 26.66 8.33
N ARG A 76 -4.25 25.71 7.66
CA ARG A 76 -5.54 25.16 8.13
C ARG A 76 -5.41 24.01 9.12
N TRP A 77 -4.30 23.27 9.07
CA TRP A 77 -4.02 22.15 9.99
C TRP A 77 -3.36 22.60 11.31
N GLN A 78 -2.87 23.84 11.45
CA GLN A 78 -2.19 24.31 12.68
C GLN A 78 -3.10 24.21 13.93
N GLY A 79 -4.41 24.45 13.77
CA GLY A 79 -5.38 24.24 14.84
C GLY A 79 -5.59 22.76 15.22
N HIS A 80 -5.43 21.83 14.27
CA HIS A 80 -5.46 20.38 14.52
C HIS A 80 -4.17 19.93 15.22
N ARG A 81 -3.00 20.46 14.79
CA ARG A 81 -1.70 20.25 15.44
C ARG A 81 -1.75 20.60 16.93
N ASP A 82 -2.19 21.81 17.24
CA ASP A 82 -2.14 22.35 18.59
C ASP A 82 -3.14 21.64 19.52
N ARG A 83 -4.32 21.26 19.01
CA ARG A 83 -5.27 20.40 19.72
C ARG A 83 -4.68 19.01 19.98
N LEU A 84 -4.17 18.34 18.94
CA LEU A 84 -3.57 17.01 19.06
C LEU A 84 -2.44 17.01 20.11
N LEU A 85 -1.49 17.95 19.99
CA LEU A 85 -0.39 18.09 20.94
C LEU A 85 -0.87 18.44 22.35
N SER A 86 -1.99 19.17 22.51
CA SER A 86 -2.57 19.44 23.84
C SER A 86 -3.17 18.19 24.52
N THR A 87 -3.56 17.17 23.74
CA THR A 87 -4.05 15.88 24.26
C THR A 87 -2.94 14.88 24.56
N MET A 88 -1.73 15.09 24.02
CA MET A 88 -0.60 14.20 24.23
C MET A 88 0.00 14.33 25.64
N PRO A 89 0.47 13.23 26.26
CA PRO A 89 1.23 13.27 27.50
C PRO A 89 2.49 14.14 27.36
N GLU A 90 2.88 14.87 28.43
CA GLU A 90 4.00 15.83 28.36
C GLU A 90 5.34 15.20 27.93
N ARG A 91 5.56 13.92 28.28
CA ARG A 91 6.72 13.11 27.86
C ARG A 91 6.83 12.91 26.34
N ILE A 92 5.70 12.99 25.63
CA ILE A 92 5.57 12.86 24.17
C ILE A 92 5.62 14.25 23.55
N ARG A 93 4.79 15.18 24.07
CA ARG A 93 4.66 16.55 23.58
C ARG A 93 5.99 17.32 23.59
N SER A 94 6.81 17.14 24.62
CA SER A 94 8.13 17.79 24.74
C SER A 94 9.19 17.26 23.76
N ARG A 95 8.90 16.16 23.04
CA ARG A 95 9.77 15.52 22.04
C ARG A 95 9.15 15.52 20.63
N ALA A 96 8.04 16.22 20.45
CA ALA A 96 7.35 16.30 19.17
C ALA A 96 8.08 17.24 18.20
N ARG A 97 8.38 16.78 16.98
CA ARG A 97 8.85 17.64 15.88
C ARG A 97 7.64 18.10 15.07
N SER A 98 7.39 19.40 15.09
CA SER A 98 6.33 20.05 14.29
C SER A 98 6.93 20.69 13.05
N TYR A 99 6.25 20.55 11.91
CA TYR A 99 6.54 21.24 10.65
C TYR A 99 5.66 22.51 10.58
N GLU A 100 6.08 23.56 9.86
CA GLU A 100 5.35 24.84 9.78
C GLU A 100 4.56 25.02 8.47
N ASN A 101 5.00 24.38 7.40
CA ASN A 101 4.43 24.42 6.05
C ASN A 101 3.77 23.09 5.63
N LEU A 102 3.98 22.01 6.38
CA LEU A 102 3.49 20.66 6.06
C LEU A 102 2.51 20.14 7.13
N PRO A 103 1.45 19.39 6.76
CA PRO A 103 0.38 18.95 7.65
C PRO A 103 0.77 17.73 8.52
N PHE A 104 1.98 17.72 9.08
CA PHE A 104 2.53 16.59 9.84
C PHE A 104 3.00 16.98 11.24
N VAL A 105 3.16 15.96 12.10
CA VAL A 105 3.93 16.02 13.35
C VAL A 105 4.66 14.69 13.52
N ALA A 106 5.97 14.71 13.77
CA ALA A 106 6.68 13.49 14.17
C ALA A 106 6.69 13.35 15.69
N LEU A 107 6.43 12.13 16.18
CA LEU A 107 6.25 11.80 17.60
C LEU A 107 7.05 10.54 17.98
N ASP A 108 7.63 10.56 19.17
CA ASP A 108 8.03 9.35 19.87
C ASP A 108 6.81 8.83 20.64
N THR A 109 6.15 7.78 20.16
CA THR A 109 4.88 7.27 20.70
C THR A 109 5.06 6.07 21.62
N ASP A 110 4.18 5.95 22.61
CA ASP A 110 3.95 4.74 23.42
C ASP A 110 2.50 4.26 23.26
N GLU A 111 2.07 3.26 24.04
CA GLU A 111 0.74 2.65 23.91
C GLU A 111 -0.40 3.65 24.19
N ASP A 112 -0.27 4.49 25.24
CA ASP A 112 -1.24 5.56 25.55
C ASP A 112 -1.37 6.53 24.36
N ALA A 113 -0.25 6.92 23.76
CA ALA A 113 -0.21 7.84 22.64
C ALA A 113 -0.75 7.21 21.34
N LEU A 114 -0.50 5.93 21.07
CA LEU A 114 -1.10 5.23 19.93
C LEU A 114 -2.62 5.12 20.05
N LEU A 115 -3.14 4.82 21.24
CA LEU A 115 -4.58 4.84 21.50
C LEU A 115 -5.17 6.24 21.30
N THR A 116 -4.47 7.28 21.79
CA THR A 116 -4.86 8.68 21.59
C THR A 116 -4.88 9.08 20.11
N LEU A 117 -3.92 8.59 19.30
CA LEU A 117 -3.85 8.84 17.85
C LEU A 117 -4.94 8.12 17.06
N ARG A 118 -5.19 6.84 17.38
CA ARG A 118 -6.23 6.00 16.75
C ARG A 118 -7.63 6.62 16.87
N ASP A 119 -7.88 7.23 18.03
CA ASP A 119 -9.19 7.74 18.43
C ASP A 119 -9.33 9.26 18.26
N SER A 120 -8.37 9.92 17.59
CA SER A 120 -8.35 11.37 17.38
C SER A 120 -8.94 11.80 16.04
N ASP A 121 -9.93 12.70 16.09
CA ASP A 121 -10.48 13.41 14.93
C ASP A 121 -9.52 14.44 14.30
N ASP A 122 -8.40 14.75 14.95
CA ASP A 122 -7.38 15.64 14.38
C ASP A 122 -6.37 14.92 13.47
N VAL A 123 -6.46 13.59 13.36
CA VAL A 123 -5.53 12.71 12.62
C VAL A 123 -6.19 12.11 11.37
N VAL A 124 -5.38 11.87 10.34
CA VAL A 124 -5.76 11.20 9.08
C VAL A 124 -4.99 9.89 8.86
N ALA A 125 -3.69 9.86 9.16
CA ALA A 125 -2.82 8.70 8.96
C ALA A 125 -1.64 8.72 9.94
N VAL A 126 -1.05 7.54 10.19
CA VAL A 126 0.19 7.37 10.96
C VAL A 126 1.19 6.57 10.13
N PHE A 127 2.36 7.15 9.88
CA PHE A 127 3.49 6.53 9.20
C PHE A 127 4.59 6.16 10.20
N GLU A 128 5.38 5.14 9.87
CA GLU A 128 6.59 4.76 10.61
C GLU A 128 7.78 5.66 10.23
N ASP A 129 8.53 6.19 11.20
CA ASP A 129 9.74 6.98 10.93
C ASP A 129 10.94 6.05 10.67
N ARG A 130 11.11 5.66 9.40
CA ARG A 130 12.09 4.64 8.96
C ARG A 130 13.52 5.18 8.83
N LEU A 131 14.48 4.24 8.93
CA LEU A 131 15.92 4.46 8.89
C LEU A 131 16.51 4.21 7.48
N ARG A 132 17.60 4.92 7.13
CA ARG A 132 18.23 4.93 5.79
C ARG A 132 19.77 4.85 5.85
N GLN A 133 20.45 4.27 4.85
CA GLN A 133 21.92 4.05 4.84
C GLN A 133 22.64 4.45 3.52
N PRO A 134 23.98 4.63 3.51
CA PRO A 134 24.75 5.18 2.38
C PRO A 134 25.68 4.19 1.65
N THR A 135 25.81 4.24 0.31
CA THR A 135 26.87 3.52 -0.48
C THR A 135 27.04 4.08 -1.92
N LEU A 136 28.26 4.11 -2.50
CA LEU A 136 28.96 5.27 -3.13
C LEU A 136 29.30 5.35 -4.70
N ALA A 137 30.47 5.85 -5.21
CA ALA A 137 31.20 5.75 -6.56
C ALA A 137 30.92 6.36 -8.02
N SER A 138 31.87 6.16 -9.01
CA SER A 138 32.56 7.01 -10.08
C SER A 138 31.85 7.46 -11.36
N SER A 139 32.35 8.55 -12.01
CA SER A 139 32.15 8.84 -13.46
C SER A 139 32.94 9.97 -14.16
N GLY A 140 32.95 11.21 -13.63
CA GLY A 140 33.49 12.43 -14.26
C GLY A 140 33.33 12.57 -15.80
N ALA A 141 34.39 12.20 -16.52
CA ALA A 141 34.49 12.32 -17.99
C ALA A 141 33.40 11.58 -18.79
N VAL A 142 32.79 10.54 -18.19
CA VAL A 142 31.74 9.74 -18.85
C VAL A 142 30.50 10.59 -19.18
N ILE A 143 30.18 11.57 -18.32
CA ILE A 143 29.03 12.47 -18.47
C ILE A 143 29.39 13.80 -19.16
N GLY A 144 30.64 13.99 -19.60
CA GLY A 144 31.12 15.22 -20.24
C GLY A 144 31.25 16.44 -19.31
N SER A 145 31.37 16.24 -17.99
CA SER A 145 31.49 17.37 -17.05
C SER A 145 32.84 18.09 -17.15
N ASP A 146 33.90 17.40 -17.55
CA ASP A 146 35.20 17.99 -17.87
C ASP A 146 35.14 18.90 -19.11
N VAL A 147 34.38 18.51 -20.14
CA VAL A 147 34.08 19.34 -21.31
C VAL A 147 33.26 20.58 -20.92
N ALA A 148 32.27 20.42 -20.03
CA ALA A 148 31.50 21.54 -19.48
C ALA A 148 32.41 22.56 -18.76
N HIS A 149 33.34 22.10 -17.91
CA HIS A 149 34.29 22.97 -17.20
C HIS A 149 35.26 23.69 -18.15
N LEU A 150 35.76 23.00 -19.18
CA LEU A 150 36.60 23.61 -20.21
C LEU A 150 35.88 24.73 -20.97
N ASN A 151 34.56 24.62 -21.12
CA ASN A 151 33.70 25.63 -21.74
C ASN A 151 33.21 26.71 -20.74
N GLY A 152 33.66 26.69 -19.48
CA GLY A 152 33.32 27.68 -18.44
C GLY A 152 31.99 27.43 -17.71
N TYR A 153 31.35 26.29 -17.92
CA TYR A 153 30.08 25.93 -17.26
C TYR A 153 30.33 25.16 -15.96
N GLY A 154 30.45 25.90 -14.85
CA GLY A 154 30.70 25.34 -13.51
C GLY A 154 29.55 25.45 -12.50
N GLY A 155 28.38 25.97 -12.87
CA GLY A 155 27.25 26.15 -11.94
C GLY A 155 27.27 27.46 -11.13
N ALA A 156 28.06 28.45 -11.56
CA ALA A 156 28.19 29.75 -10.89
C ALA A 156 26.84 30.42 -10.60
N GLY A 157 26.73 31.08 -9.44
CA GLY A 157 25.52 31.78 -9.01
C GLY A 157 24.41 30.88 -8.45
N THR A 158 24.55 29.56 -8.50
CA THR A 158 23.60 28.60 -7.93
C THR A 158 24.09 28.00 -6.60
N TYR A 159 23.21 27.29 -5.90
CA TYR A 159 23.52 26.47 -4.72
C TYR A 159 23.03 25.03 -4.93
N VAL A 160 23.81 24.05 -4.47
CA VAL A 160 23.36 22.66 -4.31
C VAL A 160 23.25 22.33 -2.82
N ALA A 161 22.10 21.79 -2.42
CA ALA A 161 21.87 21.32 -1.06
C ALA A 161 22.20 19.83 -0.91
N ILE A 162 23.01 19.49 0.09
CA ILE A 162 23.48 18.14 0.40
C ILE A 162 22.92 17.76 1.78
N LEU A 163 21.95 16.84 1.80
CA LEU A 163 21.30 16.34 3.02
C LEU A 163 21.87 14.96 3.33
N ASP A 164 22.85 14.89 4.23
CA ASP A 164 23.69 13.69 4.38
C ASP A 164 24.34 13.57 5.78
N THR A 165 25.42 12.81 5.96
CA THR A 165 26.20 12.61 7.20
C THR A 165 27.08 13.81 7.59
N GLY A 166 26.62 15.03 7.28
CA GLY A 166 27.42 16.24 7.38
C GLY A 166 28.52 16.36 6.32
N VAL A 167 29.11 17.55 6.23
CA VAL A 167 30.15 17.90 5.26
C VAL A 167 31.30 18.57 5.99
N ASP A 168 32.54 18.08 5.79
CA ASP A 168 33.73 18.81 6.19
C ASP A 168 33.92 20.01 5.25
N VAL A 169 33.21 21.09 5.54
CA VAL A 169 33.29 22.37 4.83
C VAL A 169 34.66 23.05 4.99
N THR A 170 35.55 22.53 5.84
CA THR A 170 36.93 23.02 5.98
C THR A 170 37.89 22.35 5.01
N HIS A 171 37.48 21.25 4.36
CA HIS A 171 38.26 20.59 3.33
C HIS A 171 38.51 21.55 2.14
N GLU A 172 39.76 21.63 1.67
CA GLU A 172 40.23 22.62 0.66
C GLU A 172 39.39 22.64 -0.63
N PHE A 173 38.77 21.50 -0.96
CA PHE A 173 37.89 21.30 -2.11
C PHE A 173 36.60 22.16 -2.08
N PHE A 174 36.27 22.76 -0.93
CA PHE A 174 35.17 23.72 -0.76
C PHE A 174 35.65 25.16 -0.50
N ALA A 175 36.96 25.42 -0.55
CA ALA A 175 37.52 26.73 -0.27
C ALA A 175 36.97 27.82 -1.21
N GLY A 176 36.68 29.00 -0.67
CA GLY A 176 36.15 30.14 -1.42
C GLY A 176 34.65 30.10 -1.73
N LYS A 177 33.95 28.99 -1.48
CA LYS A 177 32.49 28.89 -1.68
C LYS A 177 31.71 29.59 -0.59
N SER A 178 30.57 30.17 -0.96
CA SER A 178 29.54 30.50 0.03
C SER A 178 28.92 29.19 0.53
N ARG A 179 28.69 29.10 1.84
CA ARG A 179 28.07 27.94 2.46
C ARG A 179 26.94 28.35 3.40
N ILE A 180 25.93 27.50 3.49
CA ILE A 180 24.88 27.54 4.52
C ILE A 180 24.92 26.20 5.23
N GLU A 181 24.87 26.21 6.56
CA GLU A 181 25.04 25.01 7.39
C GLU A 181 23.86 24.83 8.34
N ALA A 182 23.35 23.61 8.40
CA ALA A 182 22.32 23.20 9.35
C ALA A 182 22.49 21.72 9.77
N CYS A 183 21.78 21.33 10.82
CA CYS A 183 21.67 19.95 11.25
C CYS A 183 20.27 19.67 11.82
N PHE A 184 19.72 18.51 11.47
CA PHE A 184 18.49 17.92 11.99
C PHE A 184 18.83 16.47 12.31
N SER A 185 18.97 16.11 13.59
CA SER A 185 19.43 14.78 13.98
C SER A 185 18.78 14.32 15.26
N THR A 186 17.90 13.33 15.12
CA THR A 186 17.11 12.74 16.20
C THR A 186 17.94 11.98 17.24
N THR A 187 17.59 12.12 18.52
CA THR A 187 18.00 11.23 19.62
C THR A 187 16.82 10.33 20.01
N TYR A 188 16.95 9.03 19.74
CA TYR A 188 15.89 8.06 19.98
C TYR A 188 16.42 6.79 20.66
N ALA A 189 16.28 6.78 21.99
CA ALA A 189 16.84 5.76 22.87
C ALA A 189 16.47 4.29 22.52
N PRO A 190 15.25 3.94 22.06
CA PRO A 190 14.91 2.56 21.70
C PRO A 190 15.71 1.99 20.53
N HIS A 191 16.09 2.81 19.55
CA HIS A 191 17.03 2.43 18.49
C HIS A 191 18.51 2.65 18.88
N GLY A 192 18.78 3.08 20.12
CA GLY A 192 20.10 3.53 20.55
C GLY A 192 20.61 4.76 19.79
N ALA A 193 19.71 5.54 19.18
CA ALA A 193 20.05 6.66 18.32
C ALA A 193 20.40 7.91 19.14
N THR A 194 21.44 8.63 18.75
CA THR A 194 21.84 9.91 19.34
C THR A 194 22.10 10.97 18.27
N THR A 195 21.71 12.21 18.54
CA THR A 195 22.01 13.36 17.68
C THR A 195 23.50 13.46 17.33
N THR A 196 23.78 13.84 16.09
CA THR A 196 25.11 14.20 15.60
C THR A 196 25.33 15.71 15.53
N CYS A 197 24.32 16.54 15.81
CA CYS A 197 24.47 17.99 15.75
C CYS A 197 25.49 18.46 16.80
N PRO A 198 26.51 19.25 16.43
CA PRO A 198 27.63 19.60 17.32
C PRO A 198 27.26 20.29 18.64
N ASN A 199 26.11 20.97 18.71
CA ASN A 199 25.58 21.58 19.94
C ASN A 199 24.89 20.58 20.90
N GLY A 200 24.78 19.30 20.53
CA GLY A 200 24.11 18.25 21.32
C GLY A 200 22.58 18.36 21.35
N SER A 201 21.97 19.21 20.52
CA SER A 201 20.53 19.33 20.33
C SER A 201 20.07 18.54 19.09
N GLU A 202 18.77 18.38 18.86
CA GLU A 202 18.26 17.71 17.65
C GLU A 202 18.15 18.63 16.42
N VAL A 203 18.43 19.93 16.61
CA VAL A 203 18.48 20.94 15.55
C VAL A 203 19.61 21.93 15.83
N GLN A 204 20.34 22.32 14.78
CA GLN A 204 21.34 23.40 14.81
C GLN A 204 21.36 24.16 13.47
N PHE A 205 21.64 25.46 13.52
CA PHE A 205 21.80 26.32 12.33
C PHE A 205 23.09 27.15 12.43
N GLY A 206 23.63 27.55 11.28
CA GLY A 206 24.81 28.42 11.18
C GLY A 206 26.14 27.66 11.15
N ASP A 207 27.25 28.40 11.02
CA ASP A 207 28.60 27.87 10.85
C ASP A 207 28.94 26.71 11.81
N GLY A 208 29.46 25.63 11.23
CA GLY A 208 29.79 24.39 11.92
C GLY A 208 28.61 23.49 12.27
N ALA A 209 27.34 23.88 11.99
CA ALA A 209 26.19 23.00 12.25
C ALA A 209 26.23 21.71 11.44
N ALA A 210 26.75 21.77 10.21
CA ALA A 210 26.80 20.63 9.29
C ALA A 210 28.07 19.77 9.45
N ALA A 211 28.85 19.96 10.51
CA ALA A 211 30.10 19.23 10.73
C ALA A 211 29.86 17.70 10.75
N PRO A 212 30.70 16.88 10.09
CA PRO A 212 30.48 15.45 9.99
C PRO A 212 30.43 14.75 11.34
N CYS A 213 29.65 13.68 11.42
CA CYS A 213 29.64 12.83 12.60
C CYS A 213 31.02 12.24 12.94
N SER A 214 31.28 11.98 14.22
CA SER A 214 32.62 11.66 14.73
C SER A 214 32.90 10.16 14.95
N SER A 215 31.94 9.29 14.63
CA SER A 215 31.86 7.93 15.20
C SER A 215 31.96 6.76 14.20
N SER A 216 31.99 6.99 12.88
CA SER A 216 32.00 5.87 11.91
C SER A 216 32.70 6.18 10.58
N ASN A 217 33.12 5.13 9.86
CA ASN A 217 33.58 5.24 8.47
C ASN A 217 32.50 5.82 7.55
N SER A 218 31.22 5.73 7.90
CA SER A 218 30.11 6.29 7.13
C SER A 218 30.05 7.82 7.19
N CYS A 219 30.68 8.46 8.18
CA CYS A 219 30.68 9.92 8.32
C CYS A 219 31.50 10.64 7.23
N ILE A 220 32.29 9.90 6.44
CA ILE A 220 32.90 10.39 5.20
C ILE A 220 31.87 10.77 4.13
N HIS A 221 30.68 10.18 4.19
CA HIS A 221 29.79 10.05 3.05
C HIS A 221 29.31 11.41 2.53
N GLY A 222 28.72 12.25 3.38
CA GLY A 222 28.26 13.58 2.98
C GLY A 222 29.37 14.48 2.45
N THR A 223 30.58 14.35 2.99
CA THR A 223 31.78 15.07 2.51
C THR A 223 32.21 14.61 1.12
N HIS A 224 32.06 13.31 0.82
CA HIS A 224 32.37 12.72 -0.48
C HIS A 224 31.30 13.09 -1.52
N VAL A 225 30.01 12.98 -1.15
CA VAL A 225 28.82 13.43 -1.92
C VAL A 225 28.95 14.90 -2.32
N ALA A 226 29.20 15.78 -1.34
CA ALA A 226 29.33 17.22 -1.57
C ALA A 226 30.50 17.53 -2.54
N GLY A 227 31.61 16.80 -2.42
CA GLY A 227 32.75 16.95 -3.33
C GLY A 227 32.41 16.61 -4.78
N ILE A 228 31.47 15.69 -5.02
CA ILE A 228 31.05 15.30 -6.38
C ILE A 228 30.05 16.28 -6.96
N ALA A 229 29.14 16.79 -6.14
CA ALA A 229 28.21 17.80 -6.58
C ALA A 229 28.94 19.10 -6.90
N VAL A 230 29.76 19.61 -5.97
CA VAL A 230 30.29 20.99 -6.04
C VAL A 230 31.79 21.16 -5.77
N GLY A 231 32.58 20.11 -5.50
CA GLY A 231 34.00 20.28 -5.17
C GLY A 231 34.81 20.96 -6.28
N ASN A 232 35.68 21.91 -5.93
CA ASN A 232 36.50 22.66 -6.90
C ASN A 232 37.95 22.14 -6.92
N GLY A 233 38.29 21.39 -7.97
CA GLY A 233 39.59 20.71 -8.13
C GLY A 233 40.64 21.55 -8.83
N SER A 234 41.07 22.66 -8.25
CA SER A 234 41.94 23.62 -8.94
C SER A 234 43.40 23.17 -9.12
N ALA A 235 43.85 22.05 -8.53
CA ALA A 235 45.23 21.56 -8.65
C ALA A 235 45.35 20.26 -9.46
N VAL A 236 46.42 20.15 -10.25
CA VAL A 236 46.70 19.00 -11.13
C VAL A 236 46.68 17.68 -10.34
N GLY A 237 45.75 16.78 -10.69
CA GLY A 237 45.58 15.47 -10.06
C GLY A 237 44.58 15.43 -8.89
N GLN A 238 43.92 16.54 -8.56
CA GLN A 238 42.67 16.52 -7.78
C GLN A 238 41.50 16.08 -8.67
N PRO A 239 40.47 15.39 -8.13
CA PRO A 239 39.19 15.27 -8.82
C PRO A 239 38.50 16.64 -8.88
N SER A 240 37.43 16.77 -9.66
CA SER A 240 36.54 17.94 -9.64
C SER A 240 35.09 17.45 -9.53
N GLY A 241 34.25 18.20 -8.83
CA GLY A 241 32.80 18.00 -8.81
C GLY A 241 32.16 18.44 -10.13
N VAL A 242 30.89 18.11 -10.35
CA VAL A 242 30.18 18.45 -11.58
C VAL A 242 29.89 19.96 -11.67
N ALA A 243 29.59 20.61 -10.55
CA ALA A 243 29.36 22.06 -10.45
C ALA A 243 30.42 22.78 -9.58
N PRO A 244 31.70 22.87 -10.03
CA PRO A 244 32.82 23.39 -9.24
C PRO A 244 32.71 24.87 -8.85
N ASP A 245 31.82 25.65 -9.47
CA ASP A 245 31.56 27.06 -9.16
C ASP A 245 30.23 27.28 -8.40
N ALA A 246 29.42 26.24 -8.23
CA ALA A 246 28.22 26.31 -7.40
C ALA A 246 28.55 26.40 -5.89
N ASN A 247 27.66 27.05 -5.15
CA ASN A 247 27.74 27.17 -3.69
C ASN A 247 27.10 25.97 -2.98
N LEU A 248 27.32 25.84 -1.67
CA LEU A 248 26.92 24.67 -0.90
C LEU A 248 25.86 25.01 0.16
N VAL A 249 24.79 24.21 0.25
CA VAL A 249 23.97 24.13 1.47
C VAL A 249 24.24 22.76 2.10
N ALA A 250 25.03 22.71 3.16
CA ALA A 250 25.36 21.48 3.86
C ALA A 250 24.35 21.27 5.00
N ILE A 251 23.66 20.13 5.01
CA ILE A 251 22.73 19.76 6.08
C ILE A 251 23.04 18.36 6.59
N GLN A 252 23.34 18.23 7.87
CA GLN A 252 23.47 16.93 8.51
C GLN A 252 22.09 16.40 8.91
N VAL A 253 21.68 15.25 8.37
CA VAL A 253 20.36 14.61 8.62
C VAL A 253 20.46 13.23 9.28
N PHE A 254 21.68 12.77 9.59
CA PHE A 254 21.94 11.41 10.10
C PHE A 254 22.16 11.41 11.61
N SER A 255 21.54 10.47 12.33
CA SER A 255 21.83 10.17 13.73
C SER A 255 22.88 9.07 13.87
N SER A 256 23.66 9.11 14.95
CA SER A 256 24.57 8.01 15.31
C SER A 256 23.77 6.86 15.93
N LEU A 257 24.14 5.62 15.60
CA LEU A 257 23.49 4.39 16.05
C LEU A 257 24.52 3.40 16.60
N PRO A 258 24.10 2.33 17.31
CA PRO A 258 25.01 1.29 17.79
C PRO A 258 25.79 0.57 16.67
N SER A 259 25.23 0.51 15.46
CA SER A 259 25.79 -0.20 14.30
C SER A 259 26.20 0.71 13.13
N GLY A 260 26.25 2.03 13.33
CA GLY A 260 26.65 2.99 12.29
C GLY A 260 25.93 4.32 12.40
N VAL A 261 25.35 4.78 11.29
CA VAL A 261 24.55 6.00 11.20
C VAL A 261 23.34 5.76 10.33
N GLY A 262 22.27 6.52 10.53
CA GLY A 262 21.14 6.55 9.62
C GLY A 262 20.29 7.80 9.79
N ALA A 263 19.65 8.22 8.70
CA ALA A 263 18.72 9.35 8.71
C ALA A 263 17.29 8.88 9.00
N TYR A 264 16.56 9.66 9.78
CA TYR A 264 15.13 9.51 9.97
C TYR A 264 14.38 10.29 8.89
N THR A 265 13.21 9.79 8.49
CA THR A 265 12.32 10.44 7.54
C THR A 265 11.90 11.81 8.07
N SER A 266 11.65 11.91 9.38
CA SER A 266 11.27 13.16 10.04
C SER A 266 12.34 14.26 9.97
N ASP A 267 13.63 13.89 9.97
CA ASP A 267 14.77 14.81 9.87
C ASP A 267 15.05 15.22 8.42
N ILE A 268 14.89 14.29 7.47
CA ILE A 268 15.02 14.56 6.01
C ILE A 268 13.98 15.60 5.57
N VAL A 269 12.71 15.41 5.96
CA VAL A 269 11.61 16.32 5.60
C VAL A 269 11.79 17.71 6.22
N ALA A 270 12.27 17.79 7.47
CA ALA A 270 12.58 19.07 8.12
C ALA A 270 13.71 19.83 7.41
N ALA A 271 14.73 19.10 6.94
CA ALA A 271 15.80 19.69 6.14
C ALA A 271 15.32 20.17 4.76
N MET A 272 14.40 19.44 4.11
CA MET A 272 13.78 19.86 2.84
C MET A 272 12.90 21.11 3.02
N GLU A 273 12.13 21.19 4.10
CA GLU A 273 11.36 22.40 4.47
C GLU A 273 12.29 23.60 4.70
N TYR A 274 13.40 23.42 5.41
CA TYR A 274 14.40 24.48 5.61
C TYR A 274 15.02 24.95 4.29
N VAL A 275 15.27 24.05 3.33
CA VAL A 275 15.74 24.42 1.98
C VAL A 275 14.70 25.27 1.23
N TYR A 276 13.40 24.95 1.35
CA TYR A 276 12.33 25.77 0.80
C TYR A 276 12.32 27.19 1.41
N ASP A 277 12.48 27.31 2.73
CA ASP A 277 12.56 28.60 3.41
C ASP A 277 13.80 29.41 2.99
N LEU A 278 14.95 28.76 2.78
CA LEU A 278 16.15 29.41 2.24
C LEU A 278 15.92 29.99 0.84
N LYS A 279 15.19 29.28 -0.05
CA LYS A 279 14.86 29.80 -1.39
C LYS A 279 13.85 30.95 -1.33
N THR A 280 12.77 30.77 -0.58
CA THR A 280 11.62 31.69 -0.61
C THR A 280 11.79 32.92 0.29
N ASN A 281 12.32 32.73 1.50
CA ASN A 281 12.51 33.79 2.49
C ASN A 281 13.97 34.28 2.55
N GLY A 282 14.93 33.39 2.29
CA GLY A 282 16.37 33.72 2.26
C GLY A 282 16.87 34.26 0.91
N GLY A 283 16.12 34.08 -0.18
CA GLY A 283 16.50 34.52 -1.53
C GLY A 283 17.66 33.73 -2.15
N TYR A 284 18.03 32.57 -1.59
CA TYR A 284 19.16 31.78 -2.09
C TYR A 284 18.81 31.04 -3.38
N ASN A 285 19.67 31.12 -4.40
CA ASN A 285 19.43 30.50 -5.70
C ASN A 285 19.75 28.99 -5.71
N ILE A 286 18.98 28.23 -4.92
CA ILE A 286 19.13 26.78 -4.80
C ILE A 286 18.57 26.11 -6.06
N ALA A 287 19.38 25.27 -6.70
CA ALA A 287 19.04 24.56 -7.93
C ALA A 287 18.48 23.16 -7.64
N SER A 288 19.08 22.46 -6.67
CA SER A 288 18.76 21.07 -6.38
C SER A 288 19.05 20.67 -4.93
N VAL A 289 18.26 19.73 -4.42
CA VAL A 289 18.52 18.96 -3.19
C VAL A 289 18.99 17.57 -3.57
N ASN A 290 20.12 17.15 -3.02
CA ASN A 290 20.68 15.81 -3.17
C ASN A 290 20.41 14.97 -1.91
N LEU A 291 19.72 13.85 -2.10
CA LEU A 291 19.42 12.81 -1.11
C LEU A 291 20.16 11.52 -1.50
N SER A 292 21.44 11.44 -1.13
CA SER A 292 22.31 10.28 -1.39
C SER A 292 22.08 9.12 -0.40
N LEU A 293 20.82 8.93 -0.02
CA LEU A 293 20.34 8.02 1.02
C LEU A 293 19.16 7.20 0.50
N GLY A 294 18.96 6.01 1.06
CA GLY A 294 17.88 5.12 0.69
C GLY A 294 17.63 4.05 1.75
N GLY A 295 16.52 3.32 1.61
CA GLY A 295 16.16 2.20 2.47
C GLY A 295 15.64 1.01 1.66
N ASP A 296 14.70 0.27 2.23
CA ASP A 296 14.13 -0.92 1.61
C ASP A 296 13.60 -0.62 0.19
N PRO A 297 13.85 -1.51 -0.80
CA PRO A 297 13.24 -1.42 -2.12
C PRO A 297 11.71 -1.45 -2.07
N ILE A 298 11.08 -0.73 -3.00
CA ILE A 298 9.64 -0.69 -3.20
C ILE A 298 9.36 -1.04 -4.67
N ALA A 299 8.41 -1.97 -4.88
CA ALA A 299 8.12 -2.56 -6.19
C ALA A 299 7.22 -1.71 -7.09
N THR A 300 6.57 -0.67 -6.56
CA THR A 300 5.76 0.26 -7.36
C THR A 300 5.96 1.71 -6.96
N ALA A 301 5.85 2.63 -7.92
CA ALA A 301 5.81 4.07 -7.65
C ALA A 301 4.61 4.47 -6.77
N TYR A 302 3.47 3.77 -6.88
CA TYR A 302 2.27 4.04 -6.09
C TYR A 302 2.49 3.82 -4.59
N GLU A 303 3.14 2.73 -4.21
CA GLU A 303 3.49 2.42 -2.81
C GLU A 303 4.62 3.30 -2.27
N CYS A 304 5.43 3.90 -3.16
CA CYS A 304 6.47 4.85 -2.78
C CYS A 304 5.89 6.26 -2.52
N ASP A 305 4.91 6.67 -3.32
CA ASP A 305 4.16 7.92 -3.15
C ASP A 305 3.12 7.84 -2.02
N ARG A 306 2.62 6.64 -1.69
CA ARG A 306 1.48 6.46 -0.78
C ARG A 306 1.63 5.27 0.16
N PHE A 307 1.21 5.48 1.41
CA PHE A 307 1.00 4.41 2.38
C PHE A 307 -0.43 4.51 2.94
N LEU A 308 -1.15 3.38 2.99
CA LEU A 308 -2.59 3.31 3.35
C LEU A 308 -3.45 4.38 2.64
N ASN A 309 -3.24 4.55 1.33
CA ASN A 309 -3.90 5.56 0.49
C ASN A 309 -3.68 7.03 0.92
N SER A 310 -2.67 7.34 1.74
CA SER A 310 -2.25 8.71 2.08
C SER A 310 -0.87 9.03 1.48
N VAL A 311 -0.67 10.26 1.01
CA VAL A 311 0.61 10.72 0.42
C VAL A 311 1.72 10.72 1.48
N THR A 312 2.92 10.25 1.10
CA THR A 312 4.10 10.22 1.98
C THR A 312 4.67 11.63 2.25
N PRO A 313 5.24 11.88 3.45
CA PRO A 313 5.83 13.17 3.79
C PRO A 313 6.93 13.64 2.82
N GLU A 314 7.76 12.71 2.33
CA GLU A 314 8.84 13.00 1.37
C GLU A 314 8.31 13.45 0.01
N LYS A 315 7.16 12.89 -0.45
CA LYS A 315 6.49 13.30 -1.69
C LYS A 315 6.01 14.75 -1.59
N GLU A 316 5.33 15.12 -0.51
CA GLU A 316 4.85 16.50 -0.31
C GLU A 316 6.02 17.49 -0.16
N ALA A 317 7.10 17.10 0.52
CA ALA A 317 8.30 17.93 0.64
C ALA A 317 9.01 18.12 -0.71
N ALA A 318 9.06 17.09 -1.56
CA ALA A 318 9.62 17.19 -2.91
C ALA A 318 8.76 18.06 -3.84
N ASP A 319 7.43 17.91 -3.79
CA ASP A 319 6.51 18.77 -4.55
C ASP A 319 6.60 20.24 -4.11
N LEU A 320 6.74 20.48 -2.80
CA LEU A 320 6.94 21.82 -2.24
C LEU A 320 8.22 22.47 -2.79
N LEU A 321 9.34 21.72 -2.81
CA LEU A 321 10.60 22.17 -3.41
C LEU A 321 10.49 22.40 -4.93
N ARG A 322 9.85 21.49 -5.65
CA ARG A 322 9.62 21.62 -7.10
C ARG A 322 8.82 22.88 -7.43
N SER A 323 7.83 23.22 -6.60
CA SER A 323 6.97 24.41 -6.78
C SER A 323 7.71 25.76 -6.73
N VAL A 324 8.97 25.77 -6.29
CA VAL A 324 9.86 26.95 -6.25
C VAL A 324 11.15 26.75 -7.05
N GLY A 325 11.13 25.83 -8.02
CA GLY A 325 12.22 25.60 -8.95
C GLY A 325 13.43 24.87 -8.36
N ILE A 326 13.23 23.99 -7.38
CA ILE A 326 14.30 23.17 -6.79
C ILE A 326 14.08 21.70 -7.14
N ALA A 327 15.06 21.09 -7.81
CA ALA A 327 15.00 19.67 -8.14
C ALA A 327 15.40 18.80 -6.93
N THR A 328 14.51 17.93 -6.45
CA THR A 328 14.90 16.86 -5.52
C THR A 328 15.48 15.68 -6.31
N VAL A 329 16.70 15.27 -5.96
CA VAL A 329 17.47 14.22 -6.65
C VAL A 329 17.87 13.17 -5.62
N ALA A 330 17.53 11.90 -5.82
CA ALA A 330 17.71 10.85 -4.82
C ALA A 330 18.24 9.53 -5.39
N ALA A 331 18.97 8.78 -4.55
CA ALA A 331 19.56 7.49 -4.93
C ALA A 331 18.48 6.40 -5.13
N ALA A 332 18.62 5.59 -6.18
CA ALA A 332 17.70 4.49 -6.48
C ALA A 332 17.80 3.31 -5.49
N GLY A 333 18.93 3.16 -4.77
CA GLY A 333 19.20 2.06 -3.84
C GLY A 333 20.26 1.07 -4.36
N ASN A 334 20.72 0.18 -3.47
CA ASN A 334 21.97 -0.57 -3.63
C ASN A 334 21.84 -2.11 -3.47
N ASP A 335 20.63 -2.62 -3.62
CA ASP A 335 20.26 -4.02 -3.36
C ASP A 335 20.32 -4.91 -4.63
N GLY A 336 20.61 -4.31 -5.78
CA GLY A 336 20.73 -4.99 -7.08
C GLY A 336 19.40 -5.25 -7.79
N GLN A 337 18.29 -4.67 -7.30
CA GLN A 337 16.95 -4.96 -7.81
C GLN A 337 16.79 -4.54 -9.28
N ALA A 338 16.08 -5.38 -10.03
CA ALA A 338 15.88 -5.20 -11.47
C ALA A 338 14.57 -4.50 -11.84
N ASP A 339 13.59 -4.46 -10.92
CA ASP A 339 12.32 -3.76 -11.10
C ASP A 339 11.79 -3.10 -9.81
N GLU A 340 12.70 -2.67 -8.92
CA GLU A 340 12.35 -2.02 -7.65
C GLU A 340 13.32 -0.88 -7.38
N MET A 341 12.87 0.11 -6.61
CA MET A 341 13.68 1.27 -6.20
C MET A 341 13.38 1.64 -4.75
N SER A 342 14.40 2.13 -4.04
CA SER A 342 14.32 2.51 -2.64
C SER A 342 13.70 3.90 -2.46
N SER A 343 12.91 4.11 -1.39
CA SER A 343 12.49 5.46 -0.98
C SER A 343 13.68 6.25 -0.39
N PRO A 344 13.84 7.56 -0.71
CA PRO A 344 12.92 8.40 -1.49
C PRO A 344 13.16 8.40 -3.02
N GLY A 345 14.15 7.66 -3.53
CA GLY A 345 14.44 7.59 -4.97
C GLY A 345 13.32 7.09 -5.87
N CYS A 346 12.41 6.25 -5.35
CA CYS A 346 11.24 5.74 -6.11
C CYS A 346 10.05 6.70 -6.23
N ILE A 347 10.06 7.84 -5.52
CA ILE A 347 8.92 8.76 -5.40
C ILE A 347 8.72 9.56 -6.69
N THR A 348 7.48 9.70 -7.16
CA THR A 348 7.20 10.47 -8.39
C THR A 348 7.45 11.97 -8.17
N GLY A 349 8.03 12.63 -9.17
CA GLY A 349 8.49 14.02 -9.05
C GLY A 349 9.87 14.20 -8.39
N ILE A 350 10.41 13.17 -7.74
CA ILE A 350 11.84 13.09 -7.40
C ILE A 350 12.61 12.55 -8.61
N VAL A 351 13.80 13.09 -8.86
CA VAL A 351 14.74 12.58 -9.86
C VAL A 351 15.48 11.39 -9.26
N GLY A 352 14.98 10.18 -9.52
CA GLY A 352 15.58 8.92 -9.06
C GLY A 352 16.78 8.52 -9.91
N VAL A 353 17.92 8.25 -9.25
CA VAL A 353 19.22 8.05 -9.92
C VAL A 353 19.82 6.67 -9.64
N GLY A 354 19.94 5.88 -10.71
CA GLY A 354 20.62 4.59 -10.74
C GLY A 354 22.10 4.71 -11.13
N SER A 355 22.84 3.62 -10.98
CA SER A 355 24.30 3.57 -11.14
C SER A 355 24.75 2.76 -12.35
N THR A 356 25.69 3.31 -13.11
CA THR A 356 26.51 2.59 -14.09
C THR A 356 27.98 2.49 -13.67
N SER A 357 28.82 1.93 -14.53
CA SER A 357 30.27 2.01 -14.46
C SER A 357 30.81 2.95 -15.54
N ASP A 358 32.10 3.29 -15.49
CA ASP A 358 32.74 4.13 -16.52
C ASP A 358 32.68 3.53 -17.94
N GLY A 359 32.32 2.25 -18.08
CA GLY A 359 32.06 1.58 -19.37
C GLY A 359 30.57 1.52 -19.76
N ASP A 360 29.72 2.35 -19.16
CA ASP A 360 28.25 2.41 -19.35
C ASP A 360 27.48 1.10 -19.10
N ALA A 361 28.10 0.11 -18.46
CA ALA A 361 27.38 -1.05 -17.92
C ALA A 361 26.69 -0.68 -16.60
N ILE A 362 25.42 -1.04 -16.44
CA ILE A 362 24.66 -0.91 -15.17
C ILE A 362 25.42 -1.64 -14.07
N ALA A 363 25.60 -0.98 -12.92
CA ALA A 363 26.31 -1.57 -11.81
C ALA A 363 25.46 -2.65 -11.12
N GLY A 364 26.06 -3.79 -10.76
CA GLY A 364 25.32 -4.96 -10.28
C GLY A 364 24.58 -4.79 -8.94
N TYR A 365 24.87 -3.73 -8.18
CA TYR A 365 24.11 -3.35 -6.98
C TYR A 365 23.02 -2.31 -7.27
N SER A 366 22.95 -1.72 -8.47
CA SER A 366 21.98 -0.64 -8.73
C SER A 366 20.57 -1.20 -8.75
N ASN A 367 19.76 -0.75 -7.80
CA ASN A 367 18.31 -0.80 -7.94
C ASN A 367 17.91 0.02 -9.16
N ARG A 368 16.83 -0.41 -9.83
CA ARG A 368 16.22 0.23 -11.00
C ARG A 368 14.82 -0.33 -11.20
N ALA A 369 13.92 0.50 -11.69
CA ALA A 369 12.57 0.13 -12.07
C ALA A 369 12.17 0.85 -13.35
N SER A 370 11.01 0.52 -13.94
CA SER A 370 10.57 1.08 -15.23
C SER A 370 10.44 2.61 -15.24
N TRP A 371 10.25 3.23 -14.07
CA TRP A 371 10.13 4.68 -13.88
C TRP A 371 11.42 5.39 -13.41
N LEU A 372 12.58 4.71 -13.42
CA LEU A 372 13.87 5.32 -13.08
C LEU A 372 14.15 6.55 -13.94
N THR A 373 14.41 7.70 -13.32
CA THR A 373 14.57 8.97 -14.05
C THR A 373 15.88 9.03 -14.83
N PHE A 374 17.01 8.70 -14.19
CA PHE A 374 18.32 8.70 -14.82
C PHE A 374 19.24 7.59 -14.31
N MET A 375 20.19 7.21 -15.15
CA MET A 375 21.47 6.67 -14.72
C MET A 375 22.48 7.82 -14.62
N ALA A 376 23.38 7.74 -13.64
CA ALA A 376 24.69 8.38 -13.70
C ALA A 376 25.71 7.36 -13.20
N PRO A 377 26.99 7.40 -13.61
CA PRO A 377 27.87 6.32 -13.21
C PRO A 377 28.17 6.37 -11.70
N GLY A 378 28.27 5.17 -11.12
CA GLY A 378 28.32 4.92 -9.69
C GLY A 378 29.45 3.97 -9.28
N SER A 379 30.50 3.73 -10.10
CA SER A 379 31.55 2.69 -9.81
C SER A 379 33.02 3.20 -9.80
N ALA A 380 33.67 3.32 -8.60
CA ALA A 380 34.97 3.90 -8.20
C ALA A 380 35.21 5.45 -7.91
N ILE A 381 34.26 6.36 -7.56
CA ILE A 381 34.51 7.85 -7.60
C ILE A 381 35.59 8.17 -6.58
N ARG A 382 36.60 8.88 -7.06
CA ARG A 382 37.52 9.66 -6.26
C ARG A 382 36.94 11.04 -5.89
N SER A 383 36.52 11.22 -4.64
CA SER A 383 36.05 12.51 -4.09
C SER A 383 36.58 12.72 -2.67
N SER A 384 36.34 13.91 -2.10
CA SER A 384 36.87 14.38 -0.80
C SER A 384 36.54 13.47 0.38
N THR A 385 37.37 13.57 1.42
CA THR A 385 37.11 12.94 2.72
C THR A 385 37.17 13.98 3.85
N VAL A 386 36.84 13.58 5.08
CA VAL A 386 36.93 14.41 6.30
C VAL A 386 38.36 14.70 6.80
N ALA A 387 39.38 14.41 5.99
CA ALA A 387 40.77 14.70 6.29
C ALA A 387 41.37 15.66 5.25
N PRO A 388 42.15 16.69 5.65
CA PRO A 388 42.65 17.72 4.73
C PRO A 388 43.37 17.17 3.51
N SER A 389 42.99 17.69 2.33
CA SER A 389 43.59 17.37 1.03
C SER A 389 43.52 15.87 0.63
N THR A 390 42.60 15.09 1.22
CA THR A 390 42.49 13.64 0.95
C THR A 390 41.27 13.29 0.11
N TYR A 391 41.40 12.21 -0.67
CA TYR A 391 40.36 11.73 -1.57
C TYR A 391 40.27 10.20 -1.52
N ALA A 392 39.06 9.64 -1.60
CA ALA A 392 38.81 8.20 -1.49
C ALA A 392 37.90 7.67 -2.61
N ASN A 393 38.01 6.36 -2.88
CA ASN A 393 37.13 5.58 -3.78
C ASN A 393 36.35 4.55 -2.94
N LEU A 394 35.04 4.43 -3.16
CA LEU A 394 34.00 3.84 -2.28
C LEU A 394 32.76 3.56 -3.18
N SER A 395 31.90 2.49 -3.11
CA SER A 395 30.88 2.22 -4.19
C SER A 395 29.36 1.90 -3.96
N GLY A 396 28.47 2.27 -4.93
CA GLY A 396 26.96 2.28 -4.85
C GLY A 396 26.18 3.29 -5.80
N THR A 397 24.97 3.74 -5.43
CA THR A 397 24.14 4.76 -6.15
C THR A 397 24.23 6.16 -5.54
N SER A 398 24.64 6.28 -4.27
CA SER A 398 24.77 7.56 -3.56
C SER A 398 25.73 8.55 -4.22
N MET A 399 26.59 8.13 -5.15
CA MET A 399 27.44 9.04 -5.93
C MET A 399 27.01 9.26 -7.38
N ALA A 400 26.11 8.43 -7.91
CA ALA A 400 25.42 8.76 -9.16
C ALA A 400 24.53 10.01 -8.93
N THR A 401 23.80 10.04 -7.81
CA THR A 401 22.90 11.14 -7.38
C THR A 401 23.52 12.54 -7.43
N PRO A 402 24.67 12.83 -6.77
CA PRO A 402 25.25 14.18 -6.74
C PRO A 402 25.74 14.68 -8.09
N GLN A 403 25.98 13.78 -9.06
CA GLN A 403 26.32 14.19 -10.42
C GLN A 403 25.12 14.73 -11.18
N VAL A 404 23.94 14.12 -11.00
CA VAL A 404 22.68 14.63 -11.54
C VAL A 404 22.31 15.96 -10.87
N ALA A 405 22.47 16.07 -9.54
CA ALA A 405 22.25 17.32 -8.80
C ALA A 405 23.20 18.44 -9.28
N GLY A 406 24.50 18.15 -9.42
CA GLY A 406 25.47 19.08 -9.98
C GLY A 406 25.16 19.45 -11.44
N ALA A 407 24.77 18.49 -12.28
CA ALA A 407 24.40 18.74 -13.68
C ALA A 407 23.20 19.70 -13.79
N ILE A 408 22.18 19.54 -12.94
CA ILE A 408 21.03 20.46 -12.88
C ILE A 408 21.48 21.87 -12.47
N ALA A 409 22.39 22.00 -11.51
CA ALA A 409 22.96 23.30 -11.13
C ALA A 409 23.78 23.97 -12.25
N VAL A 410 24.55 23.18 -13.02
CA VAL A 410 25.29 23.67 -14.19
C VAL A 410 24.33 24.12 -15.30
N LEU A 411 23.30 23.33 -15.63
CA LEU A 411 22.31 23.70 -16.66
C LEU A 411 21.49 24.93 -16.24
N ARG A 412 21.07 25.03 -14.98
CA ARG A 412 20.39 26.22 -14.43
C ARG A 412 21.27 27.46 -14.58
N SER A 413 22.52 27.39 -14.13
CA SER A 413 23.49 28.49 -14.24
C SER A 413 23.71 28.92 -15.69
N ALA A 414 23.84 27.97 -16.62
CA ALA A 414 23.98 28.24 -18.04
C ALA A 414 22.73 28.89 -18.65
N ALA A 415 21.53 28.43 -18.25
CA ALA A 415 20.26 28.99 -18.70
C ALA A 415 20.01 30.40 -18.12
N GLU A 416 20.31 30.64 -16.85
CA GLU A 416 20.25 31.96 -16.19
C GLU A 416 21.25 32.93 -16.85
N ALA A 417 22.49 32.50 -17.12
CA ALA A 417 23.50 33.30 -17.83
C ALA A 417 23.11 33.60 -19.29
N GLY A 418 22.40 32.68 -19.94
CA GLY A 418 21.78 32.87 -21.26
C GLY A 418 20.49 33.69 -21.26
N SER A 419 20.03 34.18 -20.09
CA SER A 419 18.74 34.87 -19.91
C SER A 419 17.53 34.09 -20.43
N ILE A 420 17.57 32.76 -20.30
CA ILE A 420 16.51 31.86 -20.75
C ILE A 420 15.31 31.95 -19.79
N GLU A 421 14.13 32.30 -20.31
CA GLU A 421 12.89 32.32 -19.51
C GLU A 421 12.57 30.93 -18.95
N GLY A 422 12.24 30.82 -17.66
CA GLY A 422 12.05 29.52 -17.00
C GLY A 422 13.34 28.70 -16.84
N ALA A 423 14.51 29.36 -16.72
CA ALA A 423 15.79 28.71 -16.39
C ALA A 423 15.76 27.93 -15.05
N ASP A 424 14.77 28.20 -14.19
CA ASP A 424 14.53 27.53 -12.92
C ASP A 424 13.44 26.46 -12.96
N ASP A 425 12.83 26.21 -14.13
CA ASP A 425 11.86 25.14 -14.33
C ASP A 425 12.57 23.76 -14.30
N VAL A 426 12.32 23.01 -13.22
CA VAL A 426 12.86 21.66 -13.01
C VAL A 426 12.47 20.71 -14.14
N ASP A 427 11.24 20.80 -14.66
CA ASP A 427 10.78 19.93 -15.74
C ASP A 427 11.53 20.21 -17.04
N ARG A 428 11.82 21.48 -17.34
CA ARG A 428 12.62 21.87 -18.52
C ARG A 428 14.08 21.43 -18.41
N LEU A 429 14.70 21.56 -17.23
CA LEU A 429 16.07 21.11 -16.97
C LEU A 429 16.19 19.58 -17.06
N VAL A 430 15.26 18.85 -16.44
CA VAL A 430 15.19 17.37 -16.50
C VAL A 430 14.94 16.91 -17.94
N ALA A 431 13.96 17.47 -18.66
CA ALA A 431 13.71 17.12 -20.06
C ALA A 431 14.90 17.41 -20.99
N THR A 432 15.72 18.42 -20.67
CA THR A 432 16.96 18.71 -21.41
C THR A 432 18.03 17.66 -21.14
N LEU A 433 18.19 17.18 -19.90
CA LEU A 433 19.02 16.01 -19.62
C LEU A 433 18.50 14.73 -20.29
N THR A 434 17.18 14.49 -20.29
CA THR A 434 16.58 13.29 -20.91
C THR A 434 16.76 13.26 -22.42
N ARG A 435 16.57 14.38 -23.13
CA ARG A 435 16.72 14.44 -24.60
C ARG A 435 18.13 14.17 -25.10
N ASN A 436 19.14 14.53 -24.30
CA ASN A 436 20.55 14.37 -24.65
C ASN A 436 21.19 13.13 -23.99
N ALA A 437 20.42 12.35 -23.23
CA ALA A 437 20.92 11.20 -22.50
C ALA A 437 21.45 10.08 -23.40
N VAL A 438 22.53 9.44 -22.97
CA VAL A 438 23.05 8.22 -23.60
C VAL A 438 22.20 7.04 -23.14
N VAL A 439 21.67 6.27 -24.10
CA VAL A 439 20.80 5.13 -23.82
C VAL A 439 21.63 3.93 -23.34
N VAL A 440 21.41 3.51 -22.10
CA VAL A 440 22.07 2.34 -21.49
C VAL A 440 21.12 1.14 -21.49
N PRO A 441 21.45 0.04 -22.20
CA PRO A 441 20.61 -1.16 -22.23
C PRO A 441 20.83 -2.03 -20.98
N ASP A 442 19.74 -2.58 -20.45
CA ASP A 442 19.75 -3.54 -19.35
C ASP A 442 19.70 -4.98 -19.90
N GLY A 443 20.83 -5.69 -19.80
CA GLY A 443 20.94 -7.08 -20.23
C GLY A 443 20.14 -8.09 -19.39
N VAL A 444 19.56 -7.68 -18.26
CA VAL A 444 18.72 -8.54 -17.40
C VAL A 444 17.24 -8.42 -17.75
N THR A 445 16.72 -7.19 -17.87
CA THR A 445 15.29 -6.93 -18.12
C THR A 445 14.93 -6.66 -19.57
N GLY A 446 15.93 -6.39 -20.43
CA GLY A 446 15.71 -5.92 -21.80
C GLY A 446 15.29 -4.44 -21.92
N ARG A 447 15.15 -3.72 -20.79
CA ARG A 447 14.82 -2.30 -20.75
C ARG A 447 16.00 -1.42 -21.13
N GLN A 448 15.74 -0.13 -21.27
CA GLN A 448 16.74 0.89 -21.59
C GLN A 448 16.57 2.07 -20.64
N TYR A 449 17.68 2.59 -20.11
CA TYR A 449 17.69 3.67 -19.13
C TYR A 449 18.54 4.85 -19.62
N PRO A 450 18.10 6.11 -19.44
CA PRO A 450 18.82 7.28 -19.91
C PRO A 450 19.96 7.65 -18.94
N ARG A 451 21.22 7.58 -19.38
CA ARG A 451 22.36 8.16 -18.64
C ARG A 451 22.51 9.63 -18.99
N ILE A 452 22.61 10.51 -17.98
CA ILE A 452 22.86 11.94 -18.21
C ILE A 452 24.11 12.19 -19.07
N GLN A 453 24.05 13.19 -19.95
CA GLN A 453 25.18 13.66 -20.75
C GLN A 453 25.16 15.20 -20.76
N LEU A 454 26.05 15.80 -19.98
CA LEU A 454 25.97 17.23 -19.61
C LEU A 454 26.50 18.16 -20.70
N ASP A 455 27.56 17.79 -21.40
CA ASP A 455 28.13 18.59 -22.49
C ASP A 455 27.13 18.82 -23.64
N THR A 456 26.44 17.77 -24.07
CA THR A 456 25.47 17.80 -25.16
C THR A 456 24.18 18.53 -24.74
N ALA A 457 23.78 18.39 -23.47
CA ALA A 457 22.71 19.19 -22.88
C ALA A 457 23.07 20.68 -22.79
N LEU A 458 24.33 21.02 -22.52
CA LEU A 458 24.84 22.40 -22.52
C LEU A 458 24.96 22.96 -23.94
N ASP A 459 25.37 22.17 -24.94
CA ASP A 459 25.34 22.59 -26.34
C ASP A 459 23.91 22.96 -26.78
N GLN A 460 22.88 22.24 -26.31
CA GLN A 460 21.49 22.61 -26.57
C GLN A 460 21.09 23.96 -25.94
N ILE A 461 21.57 24.24 -24.72
CA ILE A 461 21.36 25.54 -24.04
C ILE A 461 22.12 26.66 -24.78
N ALA A 462 23.40 26.43 -25.08
CA ALA A 462 24.31 27.41 -25.68
C ALA A 462 23.98 27.76 -27.14
N THR A 463 23.43 26.80 -27.91
CA THR A 463 22.98 27.04 -29.29
C THR A 463 21.65 27.80 -29.38
N GLY A 464 20.99 28.07 -28.24
CA GLY A 464 19.77 28.86 -28.20
C GLY A 464 18.57 28.23 -28.91
N SER A 465 18.61 26.91 -29.12
CA SER A 465 17.46 26.09 -29.59
C SER A 465 16.22 26.22 -28.68
N LEU A 466 16.41 26.82 -27.49
CA LEU A 466 15.44 27.08 -26.44
C LEU A 466 15.44 28.57 -25.98
N ALA A 467 16.10 29.49 -26.72
CA ALA A 467 16.54 30.80 -26.19
C ALA A 467 16.48 32.01 -27.16
N TYR A 468 15.61 32.03 -28.18
CA TYR A 468 15.34 33.30 -28.86
C TYR A 468 14.44 34.16 -27.99
N SER A 469 15.02 35.04 -27.16
CA SER A 469 14.31 36.19 -26.59
C SER A 469 14.86 37.48 -27.20
N ARG A 470 13.98 38.37 -27.64
CA ARG A 470 14.34 39.71 -28.16
C ARG A 470 13.35 40.76 -27.69
N VAL A 471 13.87 41.83 -27.11
CA VAL A 471 13.12 43.07 -26.85
C VAL A 471 13.35 44.03 -28.01
N LEU A 472 12.27 44.63 -28.48
CA LEU A 472 12.20 45.64 -29.52
C LEU A 472 11.69 46.93 -28.86
N ASP A 473 12.60 47.76 -28.40
CA ASP A 473 12.30 49.11 -27.89
C ASP A 473 12.17 50.10 -29.07
N THR A 474 11.50 51.22 -28.85
CA THR A 474 11.33 52.30 -29.82
C THR A 474 12.34 53.44 -29.66
N ASP A 475 13.06 53.53 -28.53
CA ASP A 475 14.11 54.52 -28.20
C ASP A 475 13.71 56.03 -28.26
N TYR A 476 12.50 56.32 -28.72
CA TYR A 476 12.14 57.61 -29.30
C TYR A 476 11.29 58.45 -28.34
N ALA A 477 11.95 59.37 -27.63
CA ALA A 477 11.26 60.47 -26.95
C ALA A 477 10.68 61.47 -27.96
N GLY A 478 9.49 61.18 -28.48
CA GLY A 478 8.80 62.05 -29.40
C GLY A 478 7.38 61.60 -29.71
N SER A 479 6.69 62.40 -30.50
CA SER A 479 5.27 62.25 -30.76
C SER A 479 5.05 61.95 -32.23
N ALA A 480 4.51 60.77 -32.56
CA ALA A 480 4.34 60.30 -33.94
C ALA A 480 2.88 59.96 -34.27
N THR A 481 2.45 60.34 -35.48
CA THR A 481 1.11 60.02 -36.04
C THR A 481 0.98 58.60 -36.61
N GLY A 482 2.07 57.83 -36.61
CA GLY A 482 2.17 56.48 -37.18
C GLY A 482 3.50 56.24 -37.88
N GLY A 483 3.98 54.99 -37.89
CA GLY A 483 5.27 54.62 -38.47
C GLY A 483 5.55 53.12 -38.43
N SER A 484 6.52 52.67 -39.23
CA SER A 484 7.21 51.39 -39.06
C SER A 484 8.59 51.69 -38.49
N PHE A 485 8.91 51.11 -37.35
CA PHE A 485 10.12 51.42 -36.60
C PHE A 485 11.15 50.29 -36.77
N ASN A 486 12.38 50.66 -37.13
CA ASN A 486 13.52 49.74 -37.26
C ASN A 486 14.56 50.07 -36.18
N ILE A 487 15.20 49.03 -35.67
CA ILE A 487 15.87 48.91 -34.35
C ILE A 487 17.13 49.78 -34.19
N VAL A 488 17.41 50.18 -32.94
CA VAL A 488 18.76 50.54 -32.46
C VAL A 488 19.01 49.90 -31.08
N ASP A 489 19.96 48.96 -31.03
CA ASP A 489 20.61 48.35 -29.85
C ASP A 489 19.83 47.59 -28.75
N ASP A 490 20.57 46.70 -28.08
CA ASP A 490 20.16 45.66 -27.14
C ASP A 490 20.72 45.98 -25.73
N THR A 491 20.23 47.04 -25.07
CA THR A 491 20.74 47.49 -23.76
C THR A 491 19.68 48.11 -22.82
N GLU A 492 19.96 48.06 -21.51
CA GLU A 492 19.10 48.52 -20.41
C GLU A 492 18.63 50.00 -20.56
N GLY A 493 17.40 50.23 -21.03
CA GLY A 493 16.84 51.58 -21.17
C GLY A 493 15.31 51.73 -21.06
N TYR A 494 14.57 50.62 -20.95
CA TYR A 494 13.11 50.55 -21.05
C TYR A 494 12.39 51.30 -19.92
N GLY A 495 11.24 51.94 -20.22
CA GLY A 495 10.41 52.64 -19.23
C GLY A 495 10.70 54.14 -19.06
N GLY A 496 11.44 54.75 -19.99
CA GLY A 496 11.75 56.19 -19.99
C GLY A 496 11.03 57.04 -21.06
N ARG A 497 10.70 56.47 -22.23
CA ARG A 497 10.45 57.25 -23.46
C ARG A 497 9.50 56.57 -24.47
N TYR A 498 8.21 56.55 -24.16
CA TYR A 498 7.18 55.89 -24.99
C TYR A 498 6.50 56.80 -26.03
N LEU A 499 5.98 56.19 -27.10
CA LEU A 499 5.19 56.86 -28.15
C LEU A 499 3.78 57.25 -27.64
N GLN A 500 3.47 58.54 -27.56
CA GLN A 500 2.12 59.03 -27.27
C GLN A 500 1.31 59.36 -28.54
N ALA A 501 0.05 58.92 -28.56
CA ALA A 501 -0.91 59.18 -29.64
C ALA A 501 -1.00 60.68 -30.03
N GLN A 502 -1.01 60.96 -31.33
CA GLN A 502 -0.98 62.31 -31.91
C GLN A 502 -2.20 62.67 -32.76
N ALA A 503 -2.89 61.67 -33.30
CA ALA A 503 -4.13 61.86 -34.04
C ALA A 503 -5.36 61.70 -33.14
N PRO A 504 -6.56 62.18 -33.56
CA PRO A 504 -7.82 61.80 -32.95
C PRO A 504 -7.97 60.28 -32.86
N ALA A 505 -8.68 59.81 -31.83
CA ALA A 505 -8.81 58.38 -31.55
C ALA A 505 -9.38 57.59 -32.74
N GLY A 506 -8.74 56.45 -33.06
CA GLY A 506 -9.02 55.59 -34.21
C GLY A 506 -8.16 55.86 -35.45
N ALA A 507 -7.04 56.57 -35.30
CA ALA A 507 -6.12 56.91 -36.38
C ALA A 507 -4.62 56.63 -36.08
N ASN A 508 -4.27 56.22 -34.87
CA ASN A 508 -2.89 55.96 -34.45
C ASN A 508 -2.57 54.46 -34.61
N ARG A 509 -1.54 54.12 -35.39
CA ARG A 509 -1.03 52.74 -35.56
C ARG A 509 0.49 52.70 -35.39
N TYR A 510 0.99 51.80 -34.54
CA TYR A 510 2.42 51.58 -34.33
C TYR A 510 2.79 50.14 -34.71
N ARG A 511 3.78 49.97 -35.59
CA ARG A 511 4.21 48.67 -36.10
C ARG A 511 5.66 48.37 -35.75
N PHE A 512 5.86 47.19 -35.17
CA PHE A 512 7.14 46.60 -34.80
C PHE A 512 7.44 45.46 -35.78
N GLY A 513 8.54 45.55 -36.53
CA GLY A 513 9.06 44.42 -37.31
C GLY A 513 9.68 43.39 -36.37
N LEU A 514 9.27 42.13 -36.50
CA LEU A 514 9.80 41.03 -35.68
C LEU A 514 10.93 40.37 -36.47
N GLU A 515 12.19 40.72 -36.17
CA GLU A 515 13.37 40.13 -36.85
C GLU A 515 13.64 38.70 -36.35
N LEU A 516 12.74 37.79 -36.71
CA LEU A 516 12.78 36.37 -36.31
C LEU A 516 13.94 35.64 -37.00
N PRO A 517 14.61 34.68 -36.31
CA PRO A 517 15.80 34.02 -36.84
C PRO A 517 15.44 32.93 -37.87
N ALA A 518 14.24 32.37 -37.76
CA ALA A 518 13.70 31.31 -38.60
C ALA A 518 12.16 31.30 -38.50
N ALA A 519 11.51 30.48 -39.33
CA ALA A 519 10.12 30.07 -39.09
C ALA A 519 10.05 29.19 -37.83
N GLY A 520 8.97 29.31 -37.05
CA GLY A 520 8.81 28.64 -35.76
C GLY A 520 7.67 29.20 -34.92
N ASN A 521 7.49 28.65 -33.71
CA ASN A 521 6.49 29.10 -32.74
C ASN A 521 7.11 30.15 -31.80
N PHE A 522 6.43 31.27 -31.59
CA PHE A 522 6.92 32.36 -30.74
C PHE A 522 5.76 32.98 -29.92
N ARG A 523 6.05 33.38 -28.68
CA ARG A 523 5.16 34.16 -27.80
C ARG A 523 5.52 35.65 -27.92
N LEU A 524 4.52 36.51 -27.90
CA LEU A 524 4.68 37.96 -27.98
C LEU A 524 4.16 38.63 -26.72
N PHE A 525 4.89 39.65 -26.27
CA PHE A 525 4.51 40.54 -25.16
C PHE A 525 4.66 42.00 -25.58
N ALA A 526 3.89 42.89 -24.97
CA ALA A 526 4.04 44.35 -25.10
C ALA A 526 4.19 45.00 -23.73
N TRP A 527 5.05 46.01 -23.62
CA TRP A 527 5.23 46.79 -22.40
C TRP A 527 4.43 48.09 -22.47
N TRP A 528 3.74 48.42 -21.37
CA TRP A 528 2.89 49.62 -21.27
C TRP A 528 3.33 50.53 -20.13
N PRO A 529 3.39 51.86 -20.34
CA PRO A 529 3.70 52.84 -19.31
C PRO A 529 2.50 53.04 -18.37
N SER A 530 2.80 53.24 -17.09
CA SER A 530 1.79 53.61 -16.09
C SER A 530 1.06 54.92 -16.45
N GLY A 531 -0.23 54.96 -16.14
CA GLY A 531 -1.09 56.14 -16.36
C GLY A 531 -1.85 56.15 -17.69
N VAL A 532 -1.65 55.16 -18.57
CA VAL A 532 -2.46 54.94 -19.77
C VAL A 532 -3.45 53.81 -19.50
N ALA A 533 -4.71 53.97 -19.95
CA ALA A 533 -5.78 53.04 -19.61
C ALA A 533 -6.68 52.70 -20.80
N GLY A 534 -7.07 51.43 -20.89
CA GLY A 534 -8.06 50.92 -21.82
C GLY A 534 -7.50 50.03 -22.93
N LEU A 535 -8.37 49.16 -23.42
CA LEU A 535 -8.11 48.21 -24.50
C LEU A 535 -7.64 48.90 -25.78
N VAL A 536 -6.60 48.35 -26.39
CA VAL A 536 -6.19 48.63 -27.78
C VAL A 536 -6.29 47.37 -28.62
N SER A 537 -6.42 47.54 -29.93
CA SER A 537 -6.40 46.43 -30.88
C SER A 537 -4.96 46.09 -31.28
N TYR A 538 -4.71 44.83 -31.60
CA TYR A 538 -3.46 44.39 -32.20
C TYR A 538 -3.69 43.54 -33.45
N ARG A 539 -2.68 43.49 -34.33
CA ARG A 539 -2.59 42.63 -35.51
C ARG A 539 -1.19 42.01 -35.59
N VAL A 540 -1.09 40.70 -35.72
CA VAL A 540 0.19 39.98 -35.90
C VAL A 540 0.21 39.35 -37.29
N ASN A 541 1.15 39.75 -38.14
CA ASN A 541 1.41 39.07 -39.41
C ASN A 541 2.39 37.92 -39.18
N THR A 542 1.97 36.69 -39.44
CA THR A 542 2.81 35.50 -39.27
C THR A 542 3.43 35.00 -40.57
N GLY A 543 3.17 35.67 -41.69
CA GLY A 543 3.50 35.18 -43.04
C GLY A 543 2.50 34.14 -43.58
N GLY A 544 1.80 33.41 -42.70
CA GLY A 544 0.72 32.49 -43.06
C GLY A 544 -0.67 33.12 -43.01
N GLY A 545 -0.77 34.32 -42.43
CA GLY A 545 -2.00 35.08 -42.26
C GLY A 545 -1.80 36.23 -41.27
N ILE A 546 -2.89 36.97 -41.00
CA ILE A 546 -2.91 38.02 -39.98
C ILE A 546 -3.83 37.57 -38.84
N ALA A 547 -3.25 37.33 -37.66
CA ALA A 547 -4.01 37.21 -36.42
C ALA A 547 -4.38 38.61 -35.90
N SER A 548 -5.47 38.74 -35.15
CA SER A 548 -5.89 40.03 -34.58
C SER A 548 -6.67 39.83 -33.29
N GLY A 549 -6.50 40.75 -32.35
CA GLY A 549 -7.11 40.68 -31.03
C GLY A 549 -7.09 42.03 -30.31
N THR A 550 -7.27 41.99 -28.99
CA THR A 550 -7.26 43.17 -28.12
C THR A 550 -6.45 42.89 -26.86
N VAL A 551 -5.75 43.91 -26.36
CA VAL A 551 -4.93 43.85 -25.14
C VAL A 551 -5.23 45.08 -24.28
N ASP A 552 -5.29 44.91 -22.95
CA ASP A 552 -5.53 46.03 -22.03
C ASP A 552 -4.21 46.62 -21.54
N GLN A 553 -3.96 47.87 -21.91
CA GLN A 553 -2.78 48.62 -21.50
C GLN A 553 -2.74 48.88 -19.97
N ALA A 554 -3.89 48.78 -19.29
CA ALA A 554 -3.98 49.02 -17.84
C ALA A 554 -3.64 47.81 -16.97
N GLN A 555 -3.66 46.57 -17.48
CA GLN A 555 -3.48 45.37 -16.65
C GLN A 555 -2.08 45.28 -16.01
N HIS A 556 -1.05 45.79 -16.70
CA HIS A 556 0.33 45.76 -16.23
C HIS A 556 1.05 47.10 -16.51
N GLY A 557 0.55 48.21 -15.95
CA GLY A 557 1.23 49.51 -16.07
C GLY A 557 2.64 49.49 -15.46
N ASN A 558 3.64 49.87 -16.25
CA ASN A 558 5.08 49.64 -16.05
C ASN A 558 5.50 48.15 -16.10
N GLY A 559 4.84 47.32 -16.92
CA GLY A 559 5.13 45.90 -17.04
C GLY A 559 4.75 45.29 -18.40
N TRP A 560 5.18 44.05 -18.60
CA TRP A 560 4.87 43.26 -19.79
C TRP A 560 3.47 42.65 -19.71
N SER A 561 2.71 42.76 -20.80
CA SER A 561 1.44 42.05 -21.01
C SER A 561 1.58 41.09 -22.18
N GLU A 562 1.14 39.84 -22.03
CA GLU A 562 1.15 38.87 -23.14
C GLU A 562 0.12 39.27 -24.22
N ILE A 563 0.54 39.18 -25.48
CA ILE A 563 -0.30 39.36 -26.68
C ILE A 563 -0.84 38.00 -27.15
N GLY A 564 0.00 36.97 -27.08
CA GLY A 564 -0.33 35.58 -27.36
C GLY A 564 0.84 34.78 -27.95
N ALA A 565 0.58 33.51 -28.25
CA ALA A 565 1.48 32.61 -28.96
C ALA A 565 1.07 32.47 -30.44
N PHE A 566 2.04 32.45 -31.35
CA PHE A 566 1.82 32.45 -32.80
C PHE A 566 2.85 31.58 -33.54
N ALA A 567 2.40 30.86 -34.56
CA ALA A 567 3.26 30.11 -35.48
C ALA A 567 3.63 30.97 -36.70
N PHE A 568 4.91 31.28 -36.85
CA PHE A 568 5.45 32.12 -37.93
C PHE A 568 6.05 31.27 -39.05
N THR A 569 5.70 31.60 -40.29
CA THR A 569 6.10 30.85 -41.50
C THR A 569 7.02 31.62 -42.44
N LEU A 570 7.00 32.96 -42.39
CA LEU A 570 7.90 33.85 -43.13
C LEU A 570 8.55 34.87 -42.16
N PRO A 571 9.75 34.60 -41.62
CA PRO A 571 10.35 35.47 -40.60
C PRO A 571 10.64 36.89 -41.11
N GLY A 572 11.00 37.05 -42.40
CA GLY A 572 11.36 38.36 -42.99
C GLY A 572 10.20 39.34 -43.25
N GLU A 573 8.94 38.93 -43.04
CA GLU A 573 7.76 39.81 -43.15
C GLU A 573 6.93 39.88 -41.85
N ALA A 574 7.44 39.27 -40.77
CA ALA A 574 6.77 39.20 -39.49
C ALA A 574 6.68 40.58 -38.82
N TYR A 575 5.49 40.94 -38.33
CA TYR A 575 5.29 42.18 -37.58
C TYR A 575 4.14 42.05 -36.57
N VAL A 576 4.19 42.85 -35.50
CA VAL A 576 3.01 43.19 -34.70
C VAL A 576 2.68 44.68 -34.86
N GLU A 577 1.39 44.99 -35.01
CA GLU A 577 0.87 46.34 -35.14
C GLU A 577 -0.21 46.57 -34.09
N PHE A 578 -0.05 47.61 -33.27
CA PHE A 578 -1.06 48.06 -32.31
C PHE A 578 -1.80 49.28 -32.84
N ALA A 579 -3.09 49.40 -32.52
CA ALA A 579 -3.93 50.49 -32.99
C ALA A 579 -5.02 50.90 -31.99
N ASP A 580 -5.29 52.21 -31.94
CA ASP A 580 -6.30 52.85 -31.11
C ASP A 580 -7.73 52.76 -31.68
N ASP A 581 -8.01 51.75 -32.52
CA ASP A 581 -9.31 51.49 -33.18
C ASP A 581 -10.50 51.38 -32.19
N LEU A 582 -10.22 51.16 -30.90
CA LEU A 582 -11.20 51.07 -29.81
C LEU A 582 -11.46 52.39 -29.07
N GLY A 583 -10.82 53.49 -29.48
CA GLY A 583 -11.02 54.83 -28.92
C GLY A 583 -10.11 55.22 -27.75
N ASN A 584 -9.28 54.29 -27.24
CA ASN A 584 -8.35 54.53 -26.15
C ASN A 584 -6.97 54.96 -26.68
N PRO A 585 -6.27 55.92 -26.03
CA PRO A 585 -4.96 56.37 -26.49
C PRO A 585 -3.94 55.23 -26.49
N LEU A 586 -3.22 55.07 -27.59
CA LEU A 586 -2.19 54.05 -27.76
C LEU A 586 -0.83 54.54 -27.22
N ALA A 587 -0.20 53.73 -26.37
CA ALA A 587 1.10 54.01 -25.78
C ALA A 587 1.91 52.74 -25.48
N VAL A 588 2.28 51.97 -26.50
CA VAL A 588 3.27 50.87 -26.35
C VAL A 588 4.69 51.45 -26.34
N ASP A 589 5.54 50.97 -25.43
CA ASP A 589 6.97 51.35 -25.32
C ASP A 589 7.84 50.36 -26.11
N ALA A 590 7.65 49.06 -25.82
CA ALA A 590 8.46 47.97 -26.38
C ALA A 590 7.64 46.68 -26.62
N VAL A 591 8.18 45.79 -27.45
CA VAL A 591 7.64 44.44 -27.72
C VAL A 591 8.71 43.38 -27.39
N ARG A 592 8.36 42.33 -26.66
CA ARG A 592 9.23 41.15 -26.45
C ARG A 592 8.74 39.97 -27.28
N VAL A 593 9.67 39.24 -27.87
CA VAL A 593 9.42 38.01 -28.63
C VAL A 593 10.22 36.89 -28.00
N ASP A 594 9.55 35.79 -27.63
CA ASP A 594 10.18 34.63 -27.00
C ASP A 594 9.89 33.36 -27.81
N GLY A 595 10.91 32.53 -28.06
CA GLY A 595 10.79 31.25 -28.76
C GLY A 595 10.02 30.22 -27.91
N ILE A 596 9.11 29.50 -28.55
CA ILE A 596 8.37 28.40 -27.92
C ILE A 596 9.03 27.08 -28.33
N ASP A 597 9.55 26.35 -27.34
CA ASP A 597 10.10 25.00 -27.51
C ASP A 597 9.09 24.08 -28.23
N SER A 598 9.55 23.09 -28.99
CA SER A 598 8.65 22.01 -29.43
C SER A 598 8.05 21.29 -28.20
N PRO A 599 6.80 20.77 -28.28
CA PRO A 599 6.24 19.96 -27.21
C PRO A 599 7.12 18.73 -26.98
N VAL A 600 7.28 18.33 -25.72
CA VAL A 600 8.00 17.11 -25.30
C VAL A 600 7.14 16.37 -24.29
N ILE A 601 6.95 15.07 -24.47
CA ILE A 601 6.21 14.20 -23.56
C ILE A 601 7.04 14.01 -22.29
N ALA A 602 6.70 14.82 -21.27
CA ALA A 602 7.35 14.84 -19.97
C ALA A 602 6.97 13.63 -19.09
N THR A 603 5.83 12.98 -19.37
CA THR A 603 5.52 11.68 -18.75
C THR A 603 6.54 10.65 -19.20
N LEU A 604 7.38 10.19 -18.27
CA LEU A 604 8.43 9.21 -18.56
C LEU A 604 7.92 7.76 -18.54
N ALA A 605 6.97 7.48 -17.65
CA ALA A 605 6.28 6.21 -17.44
C ALA A 605 4.86 6.49 -16.91
N VAL A 606 3.98 5.48 -16.91
CA VAL A 606 2.66 5.56 -16.27
C VAL A 606 2.58 4.53 -15.13
N PRO A 607 1.83 4.80 -14.04
CA PRO A 607 1.54 3.80 -13.01
C PRO A 607 0.97 2.51 -13.58
N ASP A 608 1.20 1.39 -12.92
CA ASP A 608 0.54 0.14 -13.28
C ASP A 608 -0.96 0.19 -12.91
N GLY A 609 -1.79 -0.43 -13.74
CA GLY A 609 -3.21 -0.64 -13.49
C GLY A 609 -3.49 -1.99 -12.85
N GLN A 610 -4.74 -2.22 -12.48
CA GLN A 610 -5.22 -3.52 -12.02
C GLN A 610 -6.57 -3.83 -12.67
N VAL A 611 -6.79 -5.11 -13.01
CA VAL A 611 -8.09 -5.56 -13.57
C VAL A 611 -9.22 -5.22 -12.59
N GLY A 612 -10.27 -4.59 -13.10
CA GLY A 612 -11.45 -4.19 -12.32
C GLY A 612 -11.31 -2.90 -11.52
N GLN A 613 -10.11 -2.33 -11.37
CA GLN A 613 -9.90 -1.06 -10.66
C GLN A 613 -10.02 0.15 -11.57
N ALA A 614 -10.49 1.28 -11.03
CA ALA A 614 -10.51 2.54 -11.75
C ALA A 614 -9.07 3.08 -11.93
N TYR A 615 -8.73 3.45 -13.15
CA TYR A 615 -7.44 4.01 -13.53
C TYR A 615 -7.62 5.44 -14.07
N ASP A 616 -6.78 6.36 -13.63
CA ASP A 616 -6.81 7.76 -14.05
C ASP A 616 -5.43 8.42 -13.96
N VAL A 617 -4.85 8.76 -15.11
CA VAL A 617 -3.53 9.38 -15.22
C VAL A 617 -3.57 10.48 -16.28
N GLN A 618 -3.12 11.68 -15.91
CA GLN A 618 -2.94 12.79 -16.84
C GLN A 618 -1.50 12.79 -17.39
N LEU A 619 -1.35 12.55 -18.69
CA LEU A 619 -0.07 12.70 -19.39
C LEU A 619 0.33 14.18 -19.41
N GLN A 620 1.63 14.41 -19.25
CA GLN A 620 2.26 15.73 -19.12
C GLN A 620 3.10 16.04 -20.36
N VAL A 621 3.07 17.30 -20.78
CA VAL A 621 3.86 17.84 -21.89
C VAL A 621 4.53 19.13 -21.44
N ALA A 622 5.83 19.26 -21.73
CA ALA A 622 6.61 20.47 -21.53
C ALA A 622 6.88 21.13 -22.89
N GLY A 623 6.90 22.47 -22.93
CA GLY A 623 6.98 23.21 -24.19
C GLY A 623 5.76 23.05 -25.09
N GLY A 624 5.84 23.60 -26.30
CA GLY A 624 4.76 23.62 -27.29
C GLY A 624 3.74 24.74 -27.09
N MET A 625 2.91 24.94 -28.11
CA MET A 625 1.80 25.89 -28.10
C MET A 625 0.46 25.19 -27.79
N ALA A 626 -0.09 25.43 -26.60
CA ALA A 626 -1.41 24.94 -26.23
C ALA A 626 -2.53 25.49 -27.17
N PRO A 627 -3.66 24.78 -27.35
CA PRO A 627 -4.01 23.48 -26.77
C PRO A 627 -3.24 22.31 -27.40
N TYR A 628 -3.03 21.26 -26.62
CA TYR A 628 -2.42 20.01 -27.06
C TYR A 628 -3.48 19.00 -27.50
N ALA A 629 -3.19 18.26 -28.56
CA ALA A 629 -3.94 17.11 -29.01
C ALA A 629 -3.12 15.84 -28.79
N TRP A 630 -3.64 14.94 -27.95
CA TRP A 630 -3.04 13.64 -27.67
C TRP A 630 -3.72 12.53 -28.46
N GLU A 631 -2.92 11.63 -29.03
CA GLU A 631 -3.39 10.42 -29.71
C GLU A 631 -2.52 9.21 -29.35
N LEU A 632 -3.09 8.01 -29.48
CA LEU A 632 -2.33 6.77 -29.48
C LEU A 632 -1.91 6.50 -30.93
N SER A 633 -0.62 6.62 -31.22
CA SER A 633 -0.07 6.51 -32.58
C SER A 633 0.28 5.07 -32.99
N ASP A 634 0.63 4.21 -32.02
CA ASP A 634 0.66 2.75 -32.16
C ASP A 634 0.42 2.08 -30.78
N GLY A 635 0.18 0.78 -30.77
CA GLY A 635 -0.17 0.00 -29.58
C GLY A 635 -1.68 -0.18 -29.39
N VAL A 636 -2.06 -0.96 -28.38
CA VAL A 636 -3.46 -1.28 -28.05
C VAL A 636 -3.66 -1.14 -26.55
N LEU A 637 -4.66 -0.36 -26.15
CA LEU A 637 -5.05 -0.21 -24.74
C LEU A 637 -5.72 -1.48 -24.20
N PRO A 638 -5.60 -1.77 -22.89
CA PRO A 638 -6.40 -2.81 -22.24
C PRO A 638 -7.90 -2.57 -22.49
N GLY A 639 -8.69 -3.64 -22.57
CA GLY A 639 -10.15 -3.51 -22.65
C GLY A 639 -10.69 -2.64 -21.50
N GLY A 640 -11.59 -1.71 -21.79
CA GLY A 640 -12.15 -0.78 -20.80
C GLY A 640 -11.30 0.47 -20.51
N MET A 641 -10.14 0.64 -21.16
CA MET A 641 -9.29 1.84 -21.07
C MET A 641 -9.44 2.77 -22.27
N SER A 642 -9.15 4.05 -22.08
CA SER A 642 -9.20 5.09 -23.12
C SER A 642 -8.15 6.18 -22.90
N LEU A 643 -7.64 6.77 -23.98
CA LEU A 643 -6.85 8.01 -23.96
C LEU A 643 -7.70 9.15 -24.53
N SER A 644 -7.88 10.23 -23.77
CA SER A 644 -8.58 11.43 -24.24
C SER A 644 -7.65 12.34 -25.04
N ALA A 645 -8.22 13.18 -25.90
CA ALA A 645 -7.47 14.18 -26.67
C ALA A 645 -6.73 15.21 -25.79
N GLY A 646 -7.12 15.37 -24.51
CA GLY A 646 -6.42 16.19 -23.52
C GLY A 646 -5.28 15.47 -22.79
N GLY A 647 -4.94 14.23 -23.15
CA GLY A 647 -3.85 13.46 -22.54
C GLY A 647 -4.23 12.66 -21.31
N ARG A 648 -5.51 12.59 -20.94
CA ARG A 648 -5.97 11.78 -19.81
C ARG A 648 -6.17 10.32 -20.22
N LEU A 649 -5.30 9.43 -19.74
CA LEU A 649 -5.38 7.98 -19.85
C LEU A 649 -6.23 7.45 -18.69
N SER A 650 -7.44 6.95 -18.97
CA SER A 650 -8.38 6.56 -17.92
C SER A 650 -9.39 5.49 -18.35
N GLY A 651 -9.93 4.77 -17.36
CA GLY A 651 -10.91 3.71 -17.56
C GLY A 651 -10.88 2.66 -16.45
N THR A 652 -11.30 1.44 -16.77
CA THR A 652 -11.20 0.28 -15.88
C THR A 652 -10.63 -0.88 -16.68
N PRO A 653 -9.38 -1.32 -16.44
CA PRO A 653 -8.79 -2.41 -17.20
C PRO A 653 -9.58 -3.71 -17.02
N ALA A 654 -9.85 -4.41 -18.12
CA ALA A 654 -10.53 -5.70 -18.14
C ALA A 654 -9.58 -6.89 -18.38
N GLN A 655 -8.30 -6.63 -18.66
CA GLN A 655 -7.31 -7.65 -19.00
C GLN A 655 -5.95 -7.32 -18.40
N ALA A 656 -5.35 -8.30 -17.71
CA ALA A 656 -4.00 -8.22 -17.20
C ALA A 656 -2.97 -8.45 -18.32
N GLY A 657 -1.79 -7.84 -18.19
CA GLY A 657 -0.71 -7.93 -19.18
C GLY A 657 0.11 -6.65 -19.28
N ALA A 658 1.15 -6.65 -20.12
CA ALA A 658 1.95 -5.47 -20.41
C ALA A 658 1.55 -4.89 -21.77
N PHE A 659 1.13 -3.63 -21.78
CA PHE A 659 0.60 -2.94 -22.96
C PHE A 659 1.54 -1.79 -23.33
N PRO A 660 2.39 -1.93 -24.37
CA PRO A 660 3.15 -0.81 -24.91
C PRO A 660 2.20 0.14 -25.66
N LEU A 661 2.33 1.43 -25.37
CA LEU A 661 1.49 2.52 -25.84
C LEU A 661 2.38 3.60 -26.46
N ASP A 662 2.44 3.69 -27.78
CA ASP A 662 3.18 4.73 -28.46
C ASP A 662 2.30 5.99 -28.57
N VAL A 663 2.33 6.80 -27.52
CA VAL A 663 1.56 8.04 -27.43
C VAL A 663 2.23 9.16 -28.21
N ARG A 664 1.41 10.03 -28.78
CA ARG A 664 1.83 11.24 -29.48
C ARG A 664 1.11 12.45 -28.91
N VAL A 665 1.86 13.53 -28.70
CA VAL A 665 1.31 14.86 -28.44
C VAL A 665 1.60 15.74 -29.65
N THR A 666 0.60 16.48 -30.11
CA THR A 666 0.74 17.51 -31.14
C THR A 666 0.25 18.84 -30.56
N ASP A 667 1.02 19.90 -30.74
CA ASP A 667 0.65 21.25 -30.31
C ASP A 667 -0.15 22.01 -31.39
N ALA A 668 -0.71 23.16 -31.03
CA ALA A 668 -1.43 24.02 -31.96
C ALA A 668 -0.53 24.62 -33.07
N GLY A 669 0.79 24.56 -32.91
CA GLY A 669 1.79 24.92 -33.92
C GLY A 669 2.11 23.79 -34.90
N SER A 670 1.44 22.64 -34.78
CA SER A 670 1.69 21.40 -35.54
C SER A 670 3.05 20.75 -35.29
N ALA A 671 3.78 21.17 -34.25
CA ALA A 671 4.93 20.44 -33.74
C ALA A 671 4.42 19.25 -32.91
N SER A 672 5.14 18.12 -32.93
CA SER A 672 4.72 16.91 -32.21
C SER A 672 5.88 16.11 -31.67
N ASP A 673 5.67 15.46 -30.53
CA ASP A 673 6.58 14.49 -29.94
C ASP A 673 5.88 13.14 -29.75
N GLN A 674 6.65 12.05 -29.75
CA GLN A 674 6.18 10.67 -29.65
C GLN A 674 6.99 9.90 -28.62
N ARG A 675 6.31 9.12 -27.79
CA ARG A 675 6.93 8.35 -26.73
C ARG A 675 6.25 7.01 -26.52
N SER A 676 7.05 5.96 -26.41
CA SER A 676 6.59 4.66 -25.93
C SER A 676 6.45 4.69 -24.40
N LEU A 677 5.25 4.41 -23.91
CA LEU A 677 4.93 4.22 -22.51
C LEU A 677 4.49 2.78 -22.30
N LEU A 678 4.89 2.15 -21.20
CA LEU A 678 4.43 0.80 -20.85
C LEU A 678 3.37 0.91 -19.75
N LEU A 679 2.14 0.47 -20.05
CA LEU A 679 1.11 0.25 -19.04
C LEU A 679 1.09 -1.23 -18.68
N THR A 680 1.58 -1.60 -17.50
CA THR A 680 1.32 -2.94 -16.96
C THR A 680 -0.05 -2.94 -16.30
N VAL A 681 -0.80 -4.03 -16.46
CA VAL A 681 -2.04 -4.27 -15.72
C VAL A 681 -1.88 -5.56 -14.94
N ALA A 682 -1.88 -5.46 -13.61
CA ALA A 682 -1.91 -6.61 -12.71
C ALA A 682 -3.27 -7.33 -12.78
N PRO A 683 -3.32 -8.65 -12.54
CA PRO A 683 -4.59 -9.35 -12.32
C PRO A 683 -5.32 -8.75 -11.11
N ALA A 684 -6.63 -8.97 -11.06
CA ALA A 684 -7.44 -8.63 -9.89
C ALA A 684 -6.91 -9.41 -8.66
N PRO A 685 -7.04 -8.87 -7.43
CA PRO A 685 -6.67 -9.61 -6.23
C PRO A 685 -7.58 -10.84 -6.11
N ASN A 686 -7.00 -12.02 -5.90
CA ASN A 686 -7.75 -13.24 -5.67
C ASN A 686 -8.54 -13.13 -4.34
N GLN A 687 -9.84 -13.38 -4.37
CA GLN A 687 -10.65 -13.47 -3.15
C GLN A 687 -10.69 -14.92 -2.66
N ALA A 688 -10.99 -15.13 -1.37
CA ALA A 688 -11.16 -16.50 -0.86
C ALA A 688 -12.60 -16.98 -1.10
N PRO A 689 -12.82 -18.26 -1.42
CA PRO A 689 -14.13 -18.80 -1.73
C PRO A 689 -15.09 -18.74 -0.52
N THR A 690 -16.38 -18.56 -0.77
CA THR A 690 -17.42 -18.61 0.27
C THR A 690 -17.94 -20.03 0.42
N LEU A 691 -17.49 -20.74 1.46
CA LEU A 691 -17.94 -22.08 1.82
C LEU A 691 -19.13 -22.04 2.80
N THR A 692 -20.16 -22.84 2.56
CA THR A 692 -21.32 -23.01 3.46
C THR A 692 -21.77 -24.47 3.54
N ILE A 693 -21.66 -25.09 4.72
CA ILE A 693 -22.23 -26.41 5.02
C ILE A 693 -23.75 -26.29 5.12
N THR A 694 -24.46 -27.01 4.24
CA THR A 694 -25.92 -27.06 4.15
C THR A 694 -26.55 -28.22 4.92
N GLY A 695 -25.76 -29.22 5.32
CA GLY A 695 -26.22 -30.34 6.12
C GLY A 695 -25.12 -31.36 6.45
N PRO A 696 -25.28 -32.20 7.49
CA PRO A 696 -26.41 -32.23 8.43
C PRO A 696 -26.41 -31.03 9.38
N ALA A 697 -27.44 -30.89 10.21
CA ALA A 697 -27.50 -29.82 11.21
C ALA A 697 -26.39 -29.99 12.26
N ASN A 698 -25.82 -28.86 12.72
CA ASN A 698 -24.80 -28.88 13.77
C ASN A 698 -25.36 -29.47 15.08
N GLY A 699 -24.71 -30.51 15.60
CA GLY A 699 -25.16 -31.29 16.75
C GLY A 699 -26.10 -32.45 16.42
N ALA A 700 -26.26 -32.84 15.15
CA ALA A 700 -27.08 -34.00 14.78
C ALA A 700 -26.48 -35.33 15.30
N THR A 701 -27.35 -36.25 15.71
CA THR A 701 -26.99 -37.60 16.19
C THR A 701 -27.40 -38.66 15.17
N PHE A 702 -26.55 -39.67 14.99
CA PHE A 702 -26.75 -40.83 14.12
C PHE A 702 -26.36 -42.12 14.86
N MET A 703 -26.84 -43.27 14.40
CA MET A 703 -26.42 -44.58 14.91
C MET A 703 -25.24 -45.12 14.10
N GLN A 704 -24.41 -45.96 14.71
CA GLN A 704 -23.28 -46.60 14.07
C GLN A 704 -23.73 -47.39 12.82
N GLY A 705 -23.15 -47.08 11.67
CA GLY A 705 -23.52 -47.68 10.38
C GLY A 705 -24.61 -46.93 9.61
N ASP A 706 -25.23 -45.89 10.17
CA ASP A 706 -26.13 -45.00 9.43
C ASP A 706 -25.37 -44.28 8.31
N ALA A 707 -26.01 -44.15 7.14
CA ALA A 707 -25.47 -43.38 6.03
C ALA A 707 -25.66 -41.87 6.26
N VAL A 708 -24.63 -41.21 6.79
CA VAL A 708 -24.61 -39.76 7.01
C VAL A 708 -24.24 -39.05 5.71
N THR A 709 -25.10 -38.13 5.27
CA THR A 709 -24.85 -37.27 4.09
C THR A 709 -24.42 -35.89 4.55
N PHE A 710 -23.17 -35.54 4.28
CA PHE A 710 -22.66 -34.17 4.41
C PHE A 710 -22.85 -33.45 3.08
N SER A 711 -23.21 -32.17 3.15
CA SER A 711 -23.47 -31.32 1.99
C SER A 711 -23.00 -29.89 2.25
N ALA A 712 -22.41 -29.26 1.25
CA ALA A 712 -21.97 -27.88 1.28
C ALA A 712 -21.95 -27.27 -0.13
N THR A 713 -22.06 -25.95 -0.18
CA THR A 713 -21.83 -25.14 -1.38
C THR A 713 -20.55 -24.32 -1.20
N ALA A 714 -19.79 -24.15 -2.27
CA ALA A 714 -18.64 -23.25 -2.33
C ALA A 714 -18.71 -22.42 -3.61
N ASP A 715 -18.85 -21.11 -3.47
CA ASP A 715 -18.87 -20.16 -4.59
C ASP A 715 -17.71 -19.17 -4.46
N ASP A 716 -17.01 -18.93 -5.56
CA ASP A 716 -15.86 -18.04 -5.65
C ASP A 716 -16.13 -16.90 -6.66
N PRO A 717 -15.81 -15.63 -6.35
CA PRO A 717 -16.10 -14.52 -7.26
C PRO A 717 -15.32 -14.58 -8.58
N GLU A 718 -14.10 -15.12 -8.55
CA GLU A 718 -13.21 -15.24 -9.71
C GLU A 718 -13.37 -16.59 -10.44
N SER A 719 -13.58 -17.68 -9.70
CA SER A 719 -13.54 -19.06 -10.21
C SER A 719 -14.92 -19.71 -10.39
N GLY A 720 -16.00 -19.14 -9.81
CA GLY A 720 -17.36 -19.65 -9.87
C GLY A 720 -17.65 -20.77 -8.86
N ASP A 721 -18.53 -21.71 -9.23
CA ASP A 721 -18.92 -22.83 -8.36
C ASP A 721 -17.77 -23.83 -8.16
N LEU A 722 -17.20 -23.83 -6.94
CA LEU A 722 -16.16 -24.73 -6.48
C LEU A 722 -16.71 -25.90 -5.65
N SER A 723 -18.04 -26.07 -5.55
CA SER A 723 -18.65 -27.08 -4.68
C SER A 723 -18.18 -28.50 -5.01
N GLY A 724 -17.87 -28.78 -6.28
CA GLY A 724 -17.28 -30.06 -6.72
C GLY A 724 -15.88 -30.37 -6.16
N SER A 725 -15.16 -29.37 -5.64
CA SER A 725 -13.79 -29.47 -5.14
C SER A 725 -13.68 -29.54 -3.62
N ILE A 726 -14.79 -29.43 -2.89
CA ILE A 726 -14.80 -29.46 -1.41
C ILE A 726 -14.23 -30.80 -0.92
N ALA A 727 -13.22 -30.76 -0.06
CA ALA A 727 -12.67 -31.91 0.65
C ALA A 727 -13.29 -32.04 2.05
N TRP A 728 -13.63 -33.26 2.45
CA TRP A 728 -14.27 -33.57 3.72
C TRP A 728 -13.40 -34.45 4.61
N SER A 729 -13.30 -34.12 5.90
CA SER A 729 -12.56 -34.91 6.88
C SER A 729 -13.23 -34.93 8.26
N SER A 730 -13.02 -36.01 9.00
CA SER A 730 -13.41 -36.23 10.40
C SER A 730 -12.18 -36.20 11.28
N ASN A 731 -12.27 -35.56 12.45
CA ASN A 731 -11.23 -35.60 13.48
C ASN A 731 -10.96 -37.01 14.05
N LEU A 732 -11.89 -37.96 13.87
CA LEU A 732 -11.76 -39.34 14.36
C LEU A 732 -11.38 -40.33 13.24
N ASP A 733 -11.93 -40.14 12.03
CA ASP A 733 -11.83 -41.13 10.93
C ASP A 733 -10.93 -40.66 9.76
N GLY A 734 -10.44 -39.42 9.79
CA GLY A 734 -9.63 -38.85 8.72
C GLY A 734 -10.46 -38.44 7.49
N ALA A 735 -9.90 -38.61 6.30
CA ALA A 735 -10.56 -38.16 5.05
C ALA A 735 -11.84 -38.95 4.76
N LEU A 736 -12.97 -38.25 4.57
CA LEU A 736 -14.27 -38.83 4.26
C LEU A 736 -14.57 -38.87 2.76
N GLY A 737 -14.00 -37.94 1.98
CA GLY A 737 -14.18 -37.88 0.53
C GLY A 737 -14.07 -36.44 0.00
N SER A 738 -14.57 -36.22 -1.21
CA SER A 738 -14.65 -34.89 -1.83
C SER A 738 -15.92 -34.72 -2.69
N GLY A 739 -16.29 -33.46 -2.94
CA GLY A 739 -17.46 -33.04 -3.68
C GLY A 739 -18.50 -32.30 -2.83
N ALA A 740 -19.48 -31.69 -3.50
CA ALA A 740 -20.54 -30.89 -2.89
C ALA A 740 -21.40 -31.68 -1.89
N GLN A 741 -21.42 -33.01 -2.06
CA GLN A 741 -21.99 -33.95 -1.11
C GLN A 741 -21.06 -35.15 -0.95
N VAL A 742 -20.90 -35.63 0.28
CA VAL A 742 -20.27 -36.92 0.58
C VAL A 742 -21.18 -37.73 1.50
N VAL A 743 -21.33 -39.02 1.18
CA VAL A 743 -22.10 -39.97 1.99
C VAL A 743 -21.15 -40.96 2.62
N THR A 744 -21.18 -41.09 3.94
CA THR A 744 -20.37 -42.06 4.69
C THR A 744 -21.24 -42.83 5.69
N SER A 745 -21.06 -44.14 5.71
CA SER A 745 -21.63 -45.05 6.72
C SER A 745 -20.55 -45.67 7.61
N GLY A 746 -19.33 -45.13 7.57
CA GLY A 746 -18.14 -45.68 8.22
C GLY A 746 -17.60 -44.87 9.39
N LEU A 747 -18.35 -43.86 9.86
CA LEU A 747 -17.97 -43.07 11.03
C LEU A 747 -17.94 -43.97 12.29
N GLY A 748 -16.85 -43.90 13.06
CA GLY A 748 -16.74 -44.56 14.35
C GLY A 748 -17.74 -44.04 15.39
N VAL A 749 -17.84 -44.69 16.55
CA VAL A 749 -18.67 -44.18 17.66
C VAL A 749 -17.94 -43.04 18.36
N GLY A 750 -18.59 -41.88 18.49
CA GLY A 750 -18.02 -40.69 19.13
C GLY A 750 -18.61 -39.38 18.61
N THR A 751 -18.05 -38.26 19.09
CA THR A 751 -18.39 -36.93 18.57
C THR A 751 -17.36 -36.51 17.52
N HIS A 752 -17.83 -36.33 16.29
CA HIS A 752 -17.04 -35.93 15.14
C HIS A 752 -17.14 -34.42 14.95
N VAL A 753 -15.99 -33.77 14.83
CA VAL A 753 -15.86 -32.45 14.20
C VAL A 753 -15.51 -32.72 12.75
N VAL A 754 -16.52 -32.64 11.88
CA VAL A 754 -16.35 -32.82 10.45
C VAL A 754 -16.02 -31.48 9.82
N THR A 755 -14.92 -31.45 9.08
CA THR A 755 -14.37 -30.29 8.39
C THR A 755 -14.65 -30.41 6.90
N ALA A 756 -15.28 -29.38 6.32
CA ALA A 756 -15.24 -29.09 4.90
C ALA A 756 -14.13 -28.06 4.64
N THR A 757 -13.32 -28.30 3.61
CA THR A 757 -12.28 -27.37 3.13
C THR A 757 -12.37 -27.25 1.62
N VAL A 758 -12.22 -26.05 1.07
CA VAL A 758 -12.16 -25.80 -0.37
C VAL A 758 -11.05 -24.79 -0.66
N SER A 759 -10.39 -24.94 -1.79
CA SER A 759 -9.33 -24.07 -2.29
C SER A 759 -9.66 -23.67 -3.72
N ASP A 760 -9.41 -22.42 -4.08
CA ASP A 760 -9.52 -21.91 -5.46
C ASP A 760 -8.33 -22.30 -6.36
N GLY A 761 -7.25 -22.84 -5.77
CA GLY A 761 -6.02 -23.17 -6.48
C GLY A 761 -5.15 -21.96 -6.89
N GLN A 762 -5.56 -20.74 -6.52
CA GLN A 762 -4.89 -19.46 -6.73
C GLN A 762 -4.34 -18.88 -5.41
N GLY A 763 -4.76 -19.41 -4.27
CA GLY A 763 -4.19 -19.13 -2.94
C GLY A 763 -5.22 -18.76 -1.87
N GLY A 764 -6.51 -18.73 -2.21
CA GLY A 764 -7.61 -18.58 -1.27
C GLY A 764 -8.17 -19.92 -0.82
N ASP A 765 -8.18 -20.13 0.48
CA ASP A 765 -8.75 -21.31 1.12
C ASP A 765 -9.93 -20.91 2.02
N ALA A 766 -10.96 -21.75 2.06
CA ALA A 766 -12.07 -21.62 3.00
C ALA A 766 -12.34 -22.93 3.72
N GLN A 767 -12.66 -22.83 5.01
CA GLN A 767 -12.92 -23.97 5.88
C GLN A 767 -14.15 -23.69 6.75
N GLN A 768 -15.01 -24.69 6.88
CA GLN A 768 -16.11 -24.70 7.85
C GLN A 768 -16.18 -26.05 8.54
N THR A 769 -16.66 -26.07 9.78
CA THR A 769 -16.87 -27.29 10.54
C THR A 769 -18.34 -27.50 10.92
N VAL A 770 -18.72 -28.76 11.07
CA VAL A 770 -20.00 -29.21 11.63
C VAL A 770 -19.73 -30.33 12.63
N THR A 771 -20.37 -30.28 13.79
CA THR A 771 -20.30 -31.34 14.79
C THR A 771 -21.45 -32.33 14.60
N VAL A 772 -21.16 -33.63 14.63
CA VAL A 772 -22.16 -34.70 14.70
C VAL A 772 -21.76 -35.74 15.74
N THR A 773 -22.72 -36.45 16.30
CA THR A 773 -22.46 -37.55 17.25
C THR A 773 -22.92 -38.87 16.65
N VAL A 774 -22.08 -39.89 16.70
CA VAL A 774 -22.41 -41.26 16.29
C VAL A 774 -22.46 -42.12 17.53
N GLU A 775 -23.63 -42.68 17.82
CA GLU A 775 -23.87 -43.57 18.96
C GLU A 775 -23.81 -45.04 18.53
N ALA A 776 -23.43 -45.95 19.44
CA ALA A 776 -23.35 -47.38 19.11
C ALA A 776 -24.73 -47.96 18.77
N GLN A 777 -24.80 -48.85 17.77
CA GLN A 777 -25.99 -49.68 17.55
C GLN A 777 -26.29 -50.50 18.81
N GLN A 778 -27.45 -50.30 19.43
CA GLN A 778 -27.93 -51.19 20.48
C GLN A 778 -28.35 -52.53 19.86
N SER A 779 -27.51 -53.54 20.02
CA SER A 779 -27.82 -54.91 19.60
C SER A 779 -28.76 -55.57 20.61
N GLY A 780 -30.07 -55.48 20.37
CA GLY A 780 -31.08 -56.36 20.99
C GLY A 780 -32.27 -55.67 21.64
N GLY A 781 -33.46 -55.86 21.06
CA GLY A 781 -34.73 -56.09 21.76
C GLY A 781 -35.31 -55.07 22.74
N GLY A 782 -34.70 -53.90 22.98
CA GLY A 782 -35.23 -52.89 23.90
C GLY A 782 -36.40 -52.11 23.32
N GLY A 783 -37.64 -52.62 23.47
CA GLY A 783 -38.83 -51.92 22.96
C GLY A 783 -40.12 -52.73 22.88
N GLY A 784 -40.28 -53.81 23.65
CA GLY A 784 -41.50 -54.61 23.64
C GLY A 784 -41.71 -55.42 22.35
N GLN A 785 -40.61 -55.79 21.68
CA GLN A 785 -40.63 -56.79 20.61
C GLN A 785 -40.00 -58.09 21.08
N ALA A 786 -40.50 -59.22 20.57
CA ALA A 786 -40.00 -60.53 20.94
C ALA A 786 -38.55 -60.73 20.46
N LEU A 787 -37.72 -61.29 21.33
CA LEU A 787 -36.34 -61.67 21.04
C LEU A 787 -36.31 -62.76 19.97
N ASP A 788 -35.54 -62.52 18.92
CA ASP A 788 -35.18 -63.52 17.92
C ASP A 788 -33.87 -64.21 18.34
N PHE A 789 -33.99 -65.40 18.92
CA PHE A 789 -32.85 -66.24 19.32
C PHE A 789 -32.05 -66.78 18.12
N GLY A 790 -32.58 -66.69 16.89
CA GLY A 790 -31.85 -66.99 15.66
C GLY A 790 -30.97 -65.83 15.17
N ALA A 791 -31.27 -64.60 15.62
CA ALA A 791 -30.50 -63.39 15.31
C ALA A 791 -29.38 -63.08 16.33
N VAL A 792 -29.33 -63.79 17.47
CA VAL A 792 -28.31 -63.59 18.52
C VAL A 792 -27.46 -64.84 18.78
N THR A 793 -26.20 -64.64 19.16
CA THR A 793 -25.32 -65.74 19.56
C THR A 793 -25.66 -66.20 20.98
N VAL A 794 -26.07 -67.47 21.13
CA VAL A 794 -26.25 -68.11 22.45
C VAL A 794 -24.92 -68.70 22.92
N GLU A 795 -24.29 -68.02 23.87
CA GLU A 795 -22.97 -68.35 24.40
C GLU A 795 -23.03 -69.24 25.66
N PRO A 796 -22.01 -70.07 25.92
CA PRO A 796 -21.84 -70.76 27.19
C PRO A 796 -21.54 -69.76 28.33
N PHE A 797 -22.17 -69.94 29.48
CA PHE A 797 -21.90 -69.15 30.68
C PHE A 797 -20.90 -69.85 31.61
N ALA A 798 -19.68 -69.31 31.64
CA ALA A 798 -18.60 -69.71 32.54
C ALA A 798 -18.28 -71.23 32.50
N ALA A 799 -17.64 -71.74 33.54
CA ALA A 799 -17.30 -73.16 33.69
C ALA A 799 -18.47 -74.03 34.19
N GLN A 800 -19.69 -73.48 34.24
CA GLN A 800 -20.90 -74.15 34.72
C GLN A 800 -21.76 -74.70 33.57
N ASP A 801 -21.49 -74.30 32.33
CA ASP A 801 -22.13 -74.89 31.16
C ASP A 801 -21.65 -76.34 30.95
N GLY A 802 -22.57 -77.28 31.13
CA GLY A 802 -22.30 -78.72 31.18
C GLY A 802 -22.56 -79.46 29.87
N VAL A 803 -23.06 -80.69 29.99
CA VAL A 803 -23.40 -81.54 28.83
C VAL A 803 -24.84 -81.29 28.43
N GLY A 804 -25.04 -80.86 27.18
CA GLY A 804 -26.37 -80.61 26.63
C GLY A 804 -26.35 -80.08 25.20
N ALA A 805 -27.51 -79.67 24.70
CA ALA A 805 -27.70 -79.02 23.42
C ALA A 805 -28.60 -77.78 23.51
N VAL A 806 -28.28 -76.77 22.71
CA VAL A 806 -29.13 -75.60 22.45
C VAL A 806 -29.72 -75.76 21.05
N VAL A 807 -31.02 -75.52 20.91
CA VAL A 807 -31.70 -75.44 19.62
C VAL A 807 -32.55 -74.17 19.60
N VAL A 808 -32.52 -73.43 18.50
CA VAL A 808 -33.47 -72.37 18.24
C VAL A 808 -34.63 -72.98 17.45
N GLU A 809 -35.81 -72.97 18.04
CA GLU A 809 -37.07 -73.47 17.48
C GLU A 809 -37.92 -72.29 16.94
N ASP A 810 -39.05 -72.60 16.30
CA ASP A 810 -40.09 -71.63 15.89
C ASP A 810 -39.61 -70.41 15.09
N GLY A 811 -38.61 -70.62 14.23
CA GLY A 811 -38.09 -69.59 13.33
C GLY A 811 -37.34 -68.45 14.01
N GLY A 812 -36.90 -68.64 15.26
CA GLY A 812 -36.21 -67.63 16.06
C GLY A 812 -36.88 -67.36 17.41
N ALA A 813 -38.20 -67.56 17.51
CA ALA A 813 -38.98 -67.14 18.67
C ALA A 813 -38.78 -67.98 19.94
N THR A 814 -38.23 -69.20 19.83
CA THR A 814 -38.11 -70.14 20.95
C THR A 814 -36.66 -70.61 21.15
N LEU A 815 -36.11 -70.39 22.36
CA LEU A 815 -34.86 -70.97 22.82
C LEU A 815 -35.14 -72.30 23.54
N TYR A 816 -34.68 -73.40 22.96
CA TYR A 816 -34.73 -74.73 23.58
C TYR A 816 -33.36 -75.12 24.16
N LEU A 817 -33.35 -75.46 25.45
CA LEU A 817 -32.21 -75.97 26.20
C LEU A 817 -32.49 -77.41 26.65
N ASN A 818 -31.53 -78.32 26.50
CA ASN A 818 -31.61 -79.68 27.02
C ASN A 818 -30.28 -80.14 27.61
N GLY A 819 -30.31 -80.80 28.76
CA GLY A 819 -29.14 -81.30 29.48
C GLY A 819 -28.90 -80.55 30.79
N ASN A 820 -27.64 -80.28 31.10
CA ASN A 820 -27.23 -79.29 32.10
C ASN A 820 -26.48 -78.17 31.38
N LEU A 821 -27.08 -76.98 31.29
CA LEU A 821 -26.62 -75.85 30.50
C LEU A 821 -26.85 -74.52 31.23
N TRP A 822 -25.84 -73.66 31.20
CA TRP A 822 -25.95 -72.27 31.61
C TRP A 822 -25.57 -71.44 30.39
N LYS A 823 -26.52 -70.67 29.85
CA LYS A 823 -26.38 -69.97 28.57
C LYS A 823 -26.66 -68.49 28.72
N ARG A 824 -25.97 -67.66 27.96
CA ARG A 824 -26.26 -66.22 27.90
C ARG A 824 -26.33 -65.73 26.45
N ILE A 825 -27.08 -64.66 26.23
CA ILE A 825 -27.03 -63.88 25.00
C ILE A 825 -26.52 -62.48 25.34
N ALA A 826 -25.75 -61.87 24.43
CA ALA A 826 -25.40 -60.46 24.54
C ALA A 826 -26.69 -59.63 24.49
N PHE A 827 -26.96 -58.86 25.53
CA PHE A 827 -28.17 -58.08 25.71
C PHE A 827 -27.87 -56.85 26.59
N PRO A 828 -27.13 -55.86 26.06
CA PRO A 828 -26.80 -54.65 26.78
C PRO A 828 -28.07 -53.84 27.07
N TYR A 829 -28.54 -53.86 28.32
CA TYR A 829 -29.81 -53.28 28.72
C TYR A 829 -29.72 -52.60 30.10
N GLN A 830 -30.25 -51.38 30.18
CA GLN A 830 -30.43 -50.65 31.43
C GLN A 830 -31.73 -51.10 32.08
N VAL A 831 -31.66 -51.98 33.07
CA VAL A 831 -32.83 -52.32 33.89
C VAL A 831 -33.18 -51.11 34.77
N THR A 832 -34.31 -50.49 34.50
CA THR A 832 -34.89 -49.40 35.30
C THR A 832 -35.89 -49.96 36.31
N ALA A 833 -36.42 -49.11 37.19
CA ALA A 833 -37.45 -49.54 38.16
C ALA A 833 -38.73 -50.07 37.50
N ASN A 834 -38.97 -49.74 36.22
CA ASN A 834 -40.17 -50.08 35.49
C ASN A 834 -39.98 -51.23 34.49
N THR A 835 -38.77 -51.82 34.39
CA THR A 835 -38.51 -52.91 33.45
C THR A 835 -39.31 -54.15 33.79
N VAL A 836 -40.01 -54.69 32.78
CA VAL A 836 -40.77 -55.93 32.78
C VAL A 836 -40.17 -56.88 31.76
N VAL A 837 -40.17 -58.18 32.09
CA VAL A 837 -39.87 -59.26 31.16
C VAL A 837 -41.11 -60.15 31.02
N GLU A 838 -41.58 -60.32 29.79
CA GLU A 838 -42.69 -61.22 29.43
C GLU A 838 -42.19 -62.38 28.58
N PHE A 839 -42.64 -63.60 28.81
CA PHE A 839 -42.28 -64.78 28.01
C PHE A 839 -43.21 -65.95 28.27
N ASP A 840 -43.31 -66.87 27.32
CA ASP A 840 -43.91 -68.18 27.52
C ASP A 840 -42.82 -69.20 27.88
N TYR A 841 -43.08 -70.05 28.88
CA TYR A 841 -42.14 -71.07 29.31
C TYR A 841 -42.78 -72.45 29.44
N ARG A 842 -42.03 -73.49 29.06
CA ARG A 842 -42.42 -74.90 29.15
C ARG A 842 -41.20 -75.77 29.41
N ARG A 843 -41.41 -76.83 30.20
CA ARG A 843 -40.46 -77.94 30.38
C ARG A 843 -41.19 -79.27 30.40
N ASP A 844 -40.62 -80.32 29.82
CA ASP A 844 -41.13 -81.69 29.91
C ASP A 844 -40.46 -82.46 31.07
N ARG A 845 -39.19 -82.14 31.38
CA ARG A 845 -38.38 -82.78 32.42
C ARG A 845 -37.81 -81.75 33.39
N LEU A 846 -38.10 -81.95 34.68
CA LEU A 846 -37.60 -81.12 35.77
C LEU A 846 -36.11 -81.38 36.02
N GLY A 847 -35.38 -80.30 36.32
CA GLY A 847 -33.99 -80.29 36.76
C GLY A 847 -33.85 -79.64 38.14
N GLU A 848 -32.63 -79.29 38.50
CA GLU A 848 -32.30 -78.74 39.82
C GLU A 848 -32.58 -77.25 39.93
N ILE A 849 -32.32 -76.49 38.88
CA ILE A 849 -32.60 -75.05 38.77
C ILE A 849 -33.04 -74.76 37.32
N HIS A 850 -34.22 -74.17 37.14
CA HIS A 850 -34.69 -73.61 35.87
C HIS A 850 -34.94 -72.13 36.07
N GLY A 851 -34.30 -71.26 35.28
CA GLY A 851 -34.41 -69.82 35.50
C GLY A 851 -33.86 -68.94 34.39
N PHE A 852 -34.04 -67.63 34.56
CA PHE A 852 -33.47 -66.59 33.70
C PHE A 852 -33.16 -65.32 34.50
N GLY A 853 -32.33 -64.42 33.99
CA GLY A 853 -32.10 -63.12 34.62
C GLY A 853 -31.08 -62.26 33.89
N PHE A 854 -30.94 -61.01 34.31
CA PHE A 854 -29.90 -60.13 33.79
C PHE A 854 -28.56 -60.40 34.48
N HIS A 855 -27.48 -60.28 33.72
CA HIS A 855 -26.13 -60.56 34.19
C HIS A 855 -25.12 -59.56 33.60
N ASP A 856 -24.13 -59.18 34.40
CA ASP A 856 -23.04 -58.28 34.00
C ASP A 856 -21.93 -59.05 33.27
N ASN A 857 -20.84 -58.39 32.89
CA ASN A 857 -19.68 -59.09 32.33
C ASN A 857 -18.86 -59.90 33.36
N GLY A 858 -19.40 -60.17 34.55
CA GLY A 858 -18.79 -61.00 35.60
C GLY A 858 -18.76 -62.48 35.25
N ALA A 859 -17.76 -63.19 35.79
CA ALA A 859 -17.52 -64.62 35.50
C ALA A 859 -18.25 -65.61 36.44
N SER A 860 -19.13 -65.12 37.32
CA SER A 860 -19.86 -65.92 38.32
C SER A 860 -21.32 -65.46 38.38
N PRO A 861 -22.30 -66.37 38.49
CA PRO A 861 -23.71 -66.00 38.42
C PRO A 861 -24.20 -65.37 39.73
N ASN A 862 -25.08 -64.38 39.63
CA ASN A 862 -25.65 -63.68 40.78
C ASN A 862 -27.07 -64.17 41.09
N ALA A 863 -27.25 -64.89 42.20
CA ALA A 863 -28.55 -65.38 42.64
C ALA A 863 -29.58 -64.26 42.92
N ASN A 864 -29.12 -63.02 43.12
CA ASN A 864 -30.00 -61.87 43.33
C ASN A 864 -30.51 -61.24 42.03
N THR A 865 -30.03 -61.67 40.86
CA THR A 865 -30.53 -61.19 39.55
C THR A 865 -31.19 -62.27 38.70
N VAL A 866 -31.13 -63.54 39.10
CA VAL A 866 -31.77 -64.67 38.41
C VAL A 866 -33.08 -65.06 39.10
N PHE A 867 -34.15 -65.17 38.33
CA PHE A 867 -35.43 -65.73 38.75
C PHE A 867 -35.45 -67.24 38.50
N GLU A 868 -35.61 -68.01 39.57
CA GLU A 868 -35.77 -69.48 39.54
C GLU A 868 -37.27 -69.80 39.45
N LEU A 869 -37.67 -70.35 38.30
CA LEU A 869 -39.07 -70.67 37.94
C LEU A 869 -39.50 -72.04 38.48
N GLU A 870 -38.61 -73.03 38.49
CA GLU A 870 -38.83 -74.34 39.10
C GLU A 870 -37.49 -75.01 39.39
N GLY A 871 -37.43 -75.90 40.38
CA GLY A 871 -36.20 -76.60 40.70
C GLY A 871 -36.34 -77.52 41.91
N THR A 872 -35.39 -78.43 42.09
CA THR A 872 -35.23 -79.20 43.33
C THR A 872 -34.23 -78.57 44.30
N GLN A 873 -33.41 -77.63 43.83
CA GLN A 873 -32.55 -76.80 44.68
C GLN A 873 -33.25 -75.47 45.01
N ASN A 874 -32.61 -74.62 45.83
CA ASN A 874 -33.12 -73.32 46.25
C ASN A 874 -32.05 -72.26 45.94
N TRP A 875 -32.05 -71.70 44.74
CA TRP A 875 -31.03 -70.75 44.28
C TRP A 875 -31.63 -69.79 43.24
N GLY A 876 -31.77 -68.52 43.62
CA GLY A 876 -32.40 -67.48 42.80
C GLY A 876 -33.53 -66.73 43.53
N LEU A 877 -34.15 -65.78 42.84
CA LEU A 877 -35.40 -65.12 43.22
C LEU A 877 -36.59 -66.03 42.86
N ARG A 878 -37.50 -66.32 43.80
CA ARG A 878 -38.48 -67.43 43.67
C ARG A 878 -39.95 -67.00 43.76
N ASP A 879 -40.22 -65.71 43.58
CA ASP A 879 -41.57 -65.14 43.72
C ASP A 879 -42.50 -65.54 42.55
N TYR A 880 -41.95 -66.08 41.47
CA TYR A 880 -42.67 -66.55 40.29
C TYR A 880 -42.31 -68.01 40.02
N SER A 881 -43.29 -68.91 40.09
CA SER A 881 -43.06 -70.35 39.89
C SER A 881 -43.87 -70.92 38.72
N TYR A 882 -43.29 -71.88 38.02
CA TYR A 882 -43.98 -72.66 37.00
C TYR A 882 -44.82 -73.76 37.65
N THR A 883 -46.07 -73.86 37.19
CA THR A 883 -47.07 -74.84 37.64
C THR A 883 -47.70 -75.60 36.47
N GLY A 884 -47.27 -75.31 35.23
CA GLY A 884 -47.87 -75.80 33.99
C GLY A 884 -47.78 -77.31 33.74
N GLY A 885 -47.01 -78.06 34.54
CA GLY A 885 -47.03 -79.54 34.56
C GLY A 885 -46.63 -80.24 33.26
N GLY A 886 -46.01 -79.51 32.32
CA GLY A 886 -45.68 -79.98 30.97
C GLY A 886 -46.32 -79.14 29.84
N GLY A 887 -47.25 -78.25 30.16
CA GLY A 887 -47.82 -77.27 29.23
C GLY A 887 -47.09 -75.92 29.26
N TRP A 888 -47.39 -75.05 28.30
CA TRP A 888 -46.89 -73.66 28.31
C TRP A 888 -47.55 -72.84 29.42
N GLN A 889 -46.75 -72.05 30.13
CA GLN A 889 -47.19 -71.03 31.09
C GLN A 889 -46.59 -69.67 30.69
N HIS A 890 -47.44 -68.66 30.59
CA HIS A 890 -47.02 -67.29 30.37
C HIS A 890 -46.51 -66.66 31.68
N PHE A 891 -45.38 -65.95 31.61
CA PHE A 891 -44.78 -65.19 32.69
C PHE A 891 -44.71 -63.72 32.33
N ARG A 892 -44.97 -62.88 33.33
CA ARG A 892 -44.78 -61.43 33.33
C ARG A 892 -44.12 -61.05 34.64
N ILE A 893 -42.86 -60.62 34.60
CA ILE A 893 -42.04 -60.40 35.78
C ILE A 893 -41.51 -58.96 35.75
N PRO A 894 -41.90 -58.09 36.70
CA PRO A 894 -41.39 -56.72 36.81
C PRO A 894 -39.99 -56.73 37.45
N VAL A 895 -38.99 -57.15 36.68
CA VAL A 895 -37.59 -57.32 37.12
C VAL A 895 -37.01 -56.06 37.76
N GLY A 896 -37.43 -54.89 37.29
CA GLY A 896 -37.03 -53.58 37.81
C GLY A 896 -37.37 -53.32 39.28
N GLN A 897 -38.34 -54.05 39.83
CA GLN A 897 -38.73 -53.97 41.24
C GLN A 897 -37.80 -54.79 42.16
N TYR A 898 -36.95 -55.64 41.59
CA TYR A 898 -35.98 -56.48 42.31
C TYR A 898 -34.56 -55.91 42.24
N TYR A 899 -34.16 -55.42 41.08
CA TYR A 899 -32.84 -54.83 40.85
C TYR A 899 -32.88 -53.83 39.68
N THR A 900 -31.93 -52.90 39.66
CA THR A 900 -31.76 -51.91 38.59
C THR A 900 -30.27 -51.70 38.30
N GLY A 901 -29.91 -51.36 37.06
CA GLY A 901 -28.52 -51.17 36.64
C GLY A 901 -28.29 -51.44 35.15
N GLN A 902 -27.08 -51.16 34.68
CA GLN A 902 -26.62 -51.63 33.38
C GLN A 902 -26.25 -53.11 33.49
N PHE A 903 -26.73 -53.91 32.55
CA PHE A 903 -26.35 -55.32 32.40
C PHE A 903 -25.94 -55.58 30.95
N ASP A 904 -25.00 -56.51 30.76
CA ASP A 904 -24.40 -56.80 29.46
C ASP A 904 -25.07 -58.00 28.77
N TYR A 905 -25.74 -58.87 29.53
CA TYR A 905 -26.27 -60.15 29.06
C TYR A 905 -27.61 -60.51 29.70
N LEU A 906 -28.38 -61.31 28.96
CA LEU A 906 -29.52 -62.07 29.47
C LEU A 906 -29.09 -63.53 29.64
N LEU A 907 -29.17 -64.04 30.87
CA LEU A 907 -28.75 -65.37 31.30
C LEU A 907 -29.97 -66.31 31.38
N PHE A 908 -29.77 -67.56 30.97
CA PHE A 908 -30.71 -68.68 31.03
C PHE A 908 -30.04 -69.85 31.76
N VAL A 909 -30.76 -70.43 32.71
CA VAL A 909 -30.24 -71.44 33.65
C VAL A 909 -31.06 -72.72 33.53
N LEU A 910 -30.37 -73.82 33.24
CA LEU A 910 -30.89 -75.19 33.23
C LEU A 910 -29.88 -76.09 33.94
N ASP A 911 -29.90 -76.12 35.27
CA ASP A 911 -29.00 -76.95 36.07
C ASP A 911 -29.59 -78.33 36.34
N ASP A 912 -28.79 -79.39 36.20
CA ASP A 912 -29.13 -80.79 36.49
C ASP A 912 -27.84 -81.61 36.64
N ASP A 913 -27.21 -81.60 37.82
CA ASP A 913 -25.94 -82.28 38.08
C ASP A 913 -26.08 -83.82 38.21
N LYS A 914 -27.32 -84.31 38.38
CA LYS A 914 -27.60 -85.74 38.71
C LYS A 914 -28.02 -86.58 37.52
N ALA A 915 -28.75 -86.00 36.56
CA ALA A 915 -29.30 -86.74 35.43
C ALA A 915 -28.89 -86.17 34.07
N ALA A 916 -28.53 -84.89 33.98
CA ALA A 916 -28.29 -84.15 32.73
C ALA A 916 -29.37 -84.45 31.65
N ALA A 917 -30.63 -84.50 32.09
CA ALA A 917 -31.77 -84.93 31.29
C ALA A 917 -32.92 -83.92 31.29
N ALA A 918 -32.83 -82.86 32.10
CA ALA A 918 -33.75 -81.74 32.13
C ALA A 918 -33.86 -81.01 30.78
N ASP A 919 -34.96 -80.29 30.59
CA ASP A 919 -35.18 -79.49 29.36
C ASP A 919 -36.00 -78.24 29.65
N ALA A 920 -35.76 -77.15 28.92
CA ALA A 920 -36.45 -75.88 29.11
C ALA A 920 -36.66 -75.18 27.76
N ARG A 921 -37.85 -74.60 27.56
CA ARG A 921 -38.17 -73.72 26.43
C ARG A 921 -38.58 -72.36 26.94
N PHE A 922 -37.92 -71.32 26.43
CA PHE A 922 -38.30 -69.92 26.60
C PHE A 922 -38.74 -69.41 25.22
N SER A 923 -39.98 -68.92 25.10
CA SER A 923 -40.58 -68.49 23.84
C SER A 923 -41.19 -67.10 23.96
N ASN A 924 -41.27 -66.37 22.84
CA ASN A 924 -41.89 -65.04 22.74
C ASN A 924 -41.36 -64.02 23.76
N MET A 925 -40.09 -64.15 24.16
CA MET A 925 -39.53 -63.38 25.27
C MET A 925 -39.34 -61.90 24.90
N GLN A 926 -39.79 -60.98 25.75
CA GLN A 926 -39.79 -59.54 25.53
C GLN A 926 -39.21 -58.82 26.75
N VAL A 927 -38.50 -57.72 26.52
CA VAL A 927 -38.02 -56.79 27.56
C VAL A 927 -38.48 -55.38 27.19
N PHE A 928 -39.08 -54.68 28.15
CA PHE A 928 -39.55 -53.30 28.00
C PHE A 928 -39.72 -52.62 29.35
N ASP A 929 -39.87 -51.30 29.35
CA ASP A 929 -40.21 -50.50 30.52
C ASP A 929 -41.67 -50.01 30.42
N GLU A 930 -42.39 -49.98 31.55
CA GLU A 930 -43.78 -49.49 31.66
C GLU A 930 -43.96 -48.06 32.20
#